data_AF-A0A158KN10-F1
#
_entry.id   AF-A0A158KN10-F1
#
_cell.length_a   1.000
_cell.length_b   1.000
_cell.length_c   1.000
_cell.angle_alpha   90.00
_cell.angle_beta   90.00
_cell.angle_gamma   90.00
#
_symmetry.space_group_name_H-M   'P 1'
#
loop_
_entity.id
_entity.type
_entity.pdbx_description
1 polymer ?
#
loop_
_entity_poly.entity_id
_entity_poly.type
_entity_poly.pdbx_seq_one_letter_code
_entity_poly.pdbx_strand_id
1 'polypeptide(L)'
;MSFDASRFTFDPWNDYAGVVMQQGRVQLDEDWNEWVAEVMRRIRTGTADIIGIAAVPRATTPDGFNITPSASSSGAFTLTIGRGRMYVDGLLAENHGLPAPSPLKWTDGTQGASAAPALLWDPVLDEETGSTDVPYDQQPYYFAPMQAALPTTPGPHVVYVDVWQRELTHLQAPDLVEKAVNVDTTERLQTVWQVKVLADTGAGTACGADLGALLNAAGIHPSASRLTTDAIDVPLPTDPCQIPSASGFKGLENQLYRVEIHQDGANAGGASFKWSRDNATIATLVLQITATDTLVVQSVGRDDVLRFNPLDWIEITDDWQELNGLPGEIHQIKSIEDATRTITLQTALITPASYPVDGQGNTDAARHTRIRRWDQSGKVLAADGATVYWDLDNPASATVPAGTIPLPPAGTQVMLESGVLVSFSLDAAITGGTYAARDFWCFAARTADGTVEKLTAAPPRGIHHHYAQLAVVTFPNGVSDCRTLWPPLPGGGAGCCCDVTIGPSDLKGDTTLQSIIEGLKSKRGSAVCLEAGEYPLTQPIVLTEAHSGLSIKGCGDDVVLSVRKGSEGAFQDGVIVIVGAGDVRLENLRIEIPEAPFVPPKKTFAGLPLAALPPDVNSVIGQLVVSIGVRAINCADLTIRDCLFEFGNFGKDMPNKTGFGVGVFGGGANDGLMLEGNTFSGTGPFLAGYLLAPAVQFNAPGKEKPTTRPPIRLPGGINRFPLTDLATAASAGTDAKAAKTAKAADQAALAAVTHTTGVLRAVDGLRTLAVFAPQTQNLAAAGGQVLVPSLMSASIRNNDFSGLDIAALILAQAGAVDFSANQVDAGGGLWIVDPQDQLVFAYDTTMLLGSLVACAYPLPAEQGIGDIAVTAVKAASPPVRIYAGPKSFTDSTGDVWTPDANAAGVAVSGGSLNRPANPAAITNALPAASDQALYQSERFGSFSYTFSNLPAGYYQVRLKFAEIADTKPGQRVFNVSINDDRVLTSFDVFADAGGANIAVDQTFGGIVPSSGKVVIDFEGAGSPDPNAKVGAVELASQLYQFPDSLNEIGQFLVQLTTLGAQPFAGASGPVPDVRVDANHMSGLDAAGLLMFSSPDPAMQGSVTMNGNLVRVAAARGEGTFFFFLATTCLLGPKIATVTGNQLLNANLEGLGLLIAMADPQSPKAAITGNVLSGRCVLPARNLGNAVPPPMNSWEFMNTLF
;
A
#
# COMPACT_ATOMS: atom_id res chain seq x y z
N MET A 1 -48.32 -30.22 -11.94
CA MET A 1 -46.96 -30.77 -12.05
C MET A 1 -46.02 -29.72 -11.52
N SER A 2 -45.01 -30.14 -10.78
CA SER A 2 -43.86 -29.37 -10.32
C SER A 2 -42.63 -29.78 -11.16
N PHE A 3 -41.49 -30.11 -10.55
CA PHE A 3 -40.17 -30.29 -11.20
C PHE A 3 -40.05 -31.43 -12.21
N ASP A 4 -40.62 -31.24 -13.40
CA ASP A 4 -40.63 -32.25 -14.44
C ASP A 4 -39.42 -32.10 -15.36
N ALA A 5 -38.54 -33.10 -15.34
CA ALA A 5 -37.31 -33.15 -16.11
C ALA A 5 -37.22 -34.50 -16.83
N SER A 6 -36.71 -34.51 -18.05
CA SER A 6 -36.60 -35.74 -18.83
C SER A 6 -35.34 -36.56 -18.49
N ARG A 7 -34.25 -35.86 -18.15
CA ARG A 7 -32.94 -36.45 -17.82
C ARG A 7 -31.97 -35.43 -17.22
N PHE A 8 -30.97 -35.94 -16.50
CA PHE A 8 -29.76 -35.23 -16.13
C PHE A 8 -28.55 -36.04 -16.58
N THR A 9 -27.71 -35.44 -17.43
CA THR A 9 -26.62 -36.17 -18.13
C THR A 9 -25.22 -35.77 -17.66
N PHE A 10 -25.10 -34.75 -16.83
CA PHE A 10 -23.80 -34.28 -16.34
C PHE A 10 -23.03 -35.38 -15.58
N ASP A 11 -21.85 -35.70 -16.09
CA ASP A 11 -20.89 -36.61 -15.47
C ASP A 11 -19.51 -35.94 -15.44
N PRO A 12 -18.94 -35.67 -14.24
CA PRO A 12 -17.64 -35.02 -14.11
C PRO A 12 -16.48 -35.84 -14.71
N TRP A 13 -16.65 -37.14 -14.98
CA TRP A 13 -15.60 -37.97 -15.60
C TRP A 13 -15.41 -37.72 -17.10
N ASN A 14 -16.36 -37.07 -17.75
CA ASN A 14 -16.30 -36.82 -19.20
C ASN A 14 -15.48 -35.58 -19.58
N ASP A 15 -15.17 -34.71 -18.61
CA ASP A 15 -14.45 -33.43 -18.83
C ASP A 15 -15.07 -32.54 -19.92
N TYR A 16 -16.39 -32.60 -20.12
CA TYR A 16 -17.10 -31.69 -21.02
C TYR A 16 -17.09 -30.25 -20.49
N ALA A 17 -17.03 -29.29 -21.41
CA ALA A 17 -16.83 -27.87 -21.10
C ALA A 17 -18.04 -26.99 -21.47
N GLY A 18 -19.11 -27.57 -21.99
CA GLY A 18 -20.23 -26.83 -22.55
C GLY A 18 -21.04 -27.65 -23.56
N VAL A 19 -22.33 -27.33 -23.67
CA VAL A 19 -23.21 -27.81 -24.74
C VAL A 19 -23.22 -26.84 -25.93
N VAL A 20 -23.40 -27.36 -27.15
CA VAL A 20 -23.44 -26.55 -28.37
C VAL A 20 -24.79 -26.70 -29.07
N MET A 21 -25.52 -25.59 -29.16
CA MET A 21 -26.78 -25.54 -29.91
C MET A 21 -26.52 -25.74 -31.40
N GLN A 22 -27.08 -26.79 -31.98
CA GLN A 22 -26.92 -27.10 -33.40
C GLN A 22 -28.10 -26.56 -34.22
N GLN A 23 -27.78 -25.92 -35.34
CA GLN A 23 -28.80 -25.40 -36.25
C GLN A 23 -29.70 -26.54 -36.77
N GLY A 24 -31.02 -26.37 -36.62
CA GLY A 24 -32.03 -27.29 -37.16
C GLY A 24 -32.22 -28.59 -36.37
N ARG A 25 -31.58 -28.75 -35.21
CA ARG A 25 -31.83 -29.86 -34.28
C ARG A 25 -32.86 -29.46 -33.22
N VAL A 26 -33.52 -30.46 -32.64
CA VAL A 26 -34.44 -30.28 -31.50
C VAL A 26 -33.60 -29.95 -30.27
N GLN A 27 -34.02 -28.94 -29.51
CA GLN A 27 -33.41 -28.62 -28.22
C GLN A 27 -34.09 -29.47 -27.14
N LEU A 28 -33.28 -30.16 -26.33
CA LEU A 28 -33.77 -30.94 -25.20
C LEU A 28 -33.48 -30.19 -23.89
N ASP A 29 -34.30 -30.45 -22.89
CA ASP A 29 -34.09 -29.96 -21.52
C ASP A 29 -32.84 -30.59 -20.89
N GLU A 30 -32.47 -31.83 -21.26
CA GLU A 30 -31.24 -32.48 -20.81
C GLU A 30 -29.98 -31.67 -21.16
N ASP A 31 -29.90 -31.09 -22.37
CA ASP A 31 -28.77 -30.24 -22.78
C ASP A 31 -28.66 -28.98 -21.92
N TRP A 32 -29.81 -28.35 -21.61
CA TRP A 32 -29.86 -27.18 -20.74
C TRP A 32 -29.43 -27.52 -19.31
N ASN A 33 -29.92 -28.64 -18.79
CA ASN A 33 -29.61 -29.11 -17.45
C ASN A 33 -28.13 -29.49 -17.31
N GLU A 34 -27.54 -30.13 -18.32
CA GLU A 34 -26.11 -30.44 -18.37
C GLU A 34 -25.27 -29.17 -18.38
N TRP A 35 -25.61 -28.20 -19.24
CA TRP A 35 -24.91 -26.92 -19.30
C TRP A 35 -24.91 -26.18 -17.97
N VAL A 36 -26.06 -26.11 -17.30
CA VAL A 36 -26.17 -25.47 -15.97
C VAL A 36 -25.29 -26.21 -14.96
N ALA A 37 -25.29 -27.54 -14.95
CA ALA A 37 -24.47 -28.33 -14.04
C ALA A 37 -22.95 -28.14 -14.30
N GLU A 38 -22.52 -28.12 -15.57
CA GLU A 38 -21.13 -27.84 -15.97
C GLU A 38 -20.67 -26.45 -15.50
N VAL A 39 -21.49 -25.42 -15.73
CA VAL A 39 -21.19 -24.04 -15.32
C VAL A 39 -21.12 -23.93 -13.80
N MET A 40 -22.10 -24.49 -13.09
CA MET A 40 -22.13 -24.48 -11.62
C MET A 40 -20.92 -25.21 -11.04
N ARG A 41 -20.57 -26.38 -11.57
CA ARG A 41 -19.34 -27.09 -11.17
C ARG A 41 -18.12 -26.21 -11.42
N ARG A 42 -17.98 -25.59 -12.59
CA ARG A 42 -16.82 -24.75 -12.92
C ARG A 42 -16.69 -23.55 -11.97
N ILE A 43 -17.77 -22.83 -11.70
CA ILE A 43 -17.78 -21.69 -10.78
C ILE A 43 -17.42 -22.15 -9.38
N ARG A 44 -18.08 -23.20 -8.88
CA ARG A 44 -17.85 -23.75 -7.54
C ARG A 44 -16.39 -24.20 -7.35
N THR A 45 -15.85 -24.92 -8.33
CA THR A 45 -14.44 -25.38 -8.32
C THR A 45 -13.49 -24.21 -8.36
N GLY A 46 -13.67 -23.28 -9.31
CA GLY A 46 -12.81 -22.11 -9.45
C GLY A 46 -12.83 -21.25 -8.20
N THR A 47 -14.00 -21.04 -7.59
CA THR A 47 -14.11 -20.34 -6.31
C THR A 47 -13.33 -21.08 -5.23
N ALA A 48 -13.59 -22.38 -5.01
CA ALA A 48 -12.89 -23.15 -3.98
C ALA A 48 -11.36 -23.19 -4.18
N ASP A 49 -10.89 -23.30 -5.42
CA ASP A 49 -9.45 -23.33 -5.75
C ASP A 49 -8.78 -21.95 -5.59
N ILE A 50 -9.51 -20.85 -5.79
CA ILE A 50 -8.98 -19.49 -5.71
C ILE A 50 -9.03 -18.95 -4.28
N ILE A 51 -10.17 -19.06 -3.58
CA ILE A 51 -10.38 -18.42 -2.27
C ILE A 51 -10.34 -19.39 -1.09
N GLY A 52 -10.23 -20.69 -1.35
CA GLY A 52 -10.28 -21.76 -0.35
C GLY A 52 -11.69 -22.34 -0.13
N ILE A 53 -11.76 -23.34 0.76
CA ILE A 53 -12.99 -24.10 1.06
C ILE A 53 -14.01 -23.32 1.91
N ALA A 54 -13.59 -22.26 2.61
CA ALA A 54 -14.47 -21.41 3.38
C ALA A 54 -13.87 -20.00 3.46
N ALA A 55 -14.56 -18.98 2.93
CA ALA A 55 -14.01 -17.63 2.92
C ALA A 55 -15.08 -16.51 2.90
N VAL A 56 -14.78 -15.41 3.58
CA VAL A 56 -15.57 -14.16 3.59
C VAL A 56 -14.81 -13.08 2.80
N PRO A 57 -15.43 -12.42 1.81
CA PRO A 57 -14.79 -11.35 1.04
C PRO A 57 -14.46 -10.12 1.91
N ARG A 58 -13.17 -9.89 2.14
CA ARG A 58 -12.65 -8.77 2.94
C ARG A 58 -12.96 -7.41 2.33
N ALA A 59 -12.81 -7.29 1.01
CA ALA A 59 -12.88 -5.99 0.34
C ALA A 59 -14.32 -5.44 0.22
N THR A 60 -15.32 -6.33 0.18
CA THR A 60 -16.72 -5.92 -0.08
C THR A 60 -17.65 -6.15 1.11
N THR A 61 -17.45 -7.22 1.89
CA THR A 61 -18.32 -7.54 3.04
C THR A 61 -17.52 -8.14 4.21
N PRO A 62 -16.61 -7.37 4.84
CA PRO A 62 -15.72 -7.89 5.90
C PRO A 62 -16.49 -8.41 7.13
N ASP A 63 -17.68 -7.86 7.39
CA ASP A 63 -18.56 -8.27 8.49
C ASP A 63 -19.50 -9.43 8.12
N GLY A 64 -19.36 -9.99 6.91
CA GLY A 64 -20.18 -11.12 6.45
C GLY A 64 -20.14 -12.30 7.40
N PHE A 65 -21.31 -12.70 7.92
CA PHE A 65 -21.47 -13.78 8.88
C PHE A 65 -20.69 -13.59 10.21
N ASN A 66 -20.29 -12.36 10.55
CA ASN A 66 -19.66 -12.07 11.83
C ASN A 66 -20.59 -12.43 13.00
N ILE A 67 -20.07 -13.04 14.06
CA ILE A 67 -20.86 -13.50 15.19
C ILE A 67 -20.67 -12.57 16.38
N THR A 68 -21.75 -11.92 16.83
CA THR A 68 -21.73 -11.08 18.03
C THR A 68 -22.67 -11.64 19.09
N PRO A 69 -22.14 -12.31 20.15
CA PRO A 69 -22.94 -12.77 21.28
C PRO A 69 -23.26 -11.60 22.22
N SER A 70 -24.41 -11.69 22.88
CA SER A 70 -24.86 -10.71 23.87
C SER A 70 -25.82 -11.37 24.89
N ALA A 71 -26.34 -10.56 25.82
CA ALA A 71 -27.45 -10.94 26.69
C ALA A 71 -28.58 -9.93 26.56
N SER A 72 -29.81 -10.44 26.44
CA SER A 72 -31.04 -9.65 26.48
C SER A 72 -31.26 -9.00 27.86
N SER A 73 -32.19 -8.05 27.93
CA SER A 73 -32.57 -7.38 29.18
C SER A 73 -33.11 -8.31 30.27
N SER A 74 -33.56 -9.53 29.90
CA SER A 74 -34.00 -10.58 30.82
C SER A 74 -32.87 -11.53 31.26
N GLY A 75 -31.65 -11.33 30.77
CA GLY A 75 -30.49 -12.18 31.07
C GLY A 75 -30.36 -13.42 30.17
N ALA A 76 -31.27 -13.63 29.21
CA ALA A 76 -31.14 -14.72 28.23
C ALA A 76 -30.09 -14.36 27.17
N PHE A 77 -29.25 -15.33 26.79
CA PHE A 77 -28.22 -15.12 25.78
C PHE A 77 -28.82 -14.90 24.39
N THR A 78 -28.19 -14.01 23.63
CA THR A 78 -28.58 -13.61 22.28
C THR A 78 -27.36 -13.66 21.36
N LEU A 79 -27.60 -13.86 20.07
CA LEU A 79 -26.55 -13.89 19.05
C LEU A 79 -27.04 -13.11 17.83
N THR A 80 -26.15 -12.32 17.23
CA THR A 80 -26.41 -11.57 15.98
C THR A 80 -25.41 -12.00 14.91
N ILE A 81 -25.87 -12.05 13.66
CA ILE A 81 -25.17 -12.56 12.49
C ILE A 81 -24.97 -11.39 11.51
N GLY A 82 -23.71 -11.03 11.28
CA GLY A 82 -23.31 -9.94 10.41
C GLY A 82 -23.80 -10.11 8.97
N ARG A 83 -24.30 -9.04 8.37
CA ARG A 83 -24.69 -9.02 6.95
C ARG A 83 -23.48 -9.17 6.03
N GLY A 84 -23.68 -9.80 4.88
CA GLY A 84 -22.65 -9.97 3.87
C GLY A 84 -22.58 -11.39 3.30
N ARG A 85 -21.48 -11.68 2.61
CA ARG A 85 -21.31 -12.89 1.82
C ARG A 85 -20.27 -13.82 2.45
N MET A 86 -20.47 -15.12 2.31
CA MET A 86 -19.49 -16.15 2.60
C MET A 86 -19.57 -17.25 1.54
N TYR A 87 -18.42 -17.76 1.12
CA TYR A 87 -18.34 -18.92 0.24
C TYR A 87 -17.97 -20.15 1.06
N VAL A 88 -18.75 -21.23 0.94
CA VAL A 88 -18.53 -22.52 1.65
C VAL A 88 -18.51 -23.64 0.63
N ASP A 89 -17.38 -24.32 0.48
CA ASP A 89 -17.07 -25.28 -0.59
C ASP A 89 -17.45 -24.75 -1.99
N GLY A 90 -17.25 -23.45 -2.22
CA GLY A 90 -17.59 -22.74 -3.45
C GLY A 90 -19.07 -22.35 -3.61
N LEU A 91 -19.96 -22.68 -2.67
CA LEU A 91 -21.35 -22.18 -2.64
C LEU A 91 -21.40 -20.80 -1.99
N LEU A 92 -22.09 -19.84 -2.63
CA LEU A 92 -22.33 -18.51 -2.07
C LEU A 92 -23.49 -18.55 -1.06
N ALA A 93 -23.16 -18.40 0.22
CA ALA A 93 -24.11 -18.07 1.27
C ALA A 93 -24.17 -16.54 1.43
N GLU A 94 -25.38 -15.99 1.40
CA GLU A 94 -25.57 -14.54 1.40
C GLU A 94 -26.60 -14.10 2.44
N ASN A 95 -26.13 -13.28 3.38
CA ASN A 95 -26.95 -12.66 4.41
C ASN A 95 -27.23 -11.20 4.04
N HIS A 96 -28.39 -10.94 3.43
CA HIS A 96 -28.78 -9.59 3.01
C HIS A 96 -29.14 -8.65 4.18
N GLY A 97 -29.19 -9.10 5.43
CA GLY A 97 -29.56 -8.25 6.57
C GLY A 97 -31.07 -7.96 6.67
N LEU A 98 -31.44 -7.14 7.67
CA LEU A 98 -32.82 -6.69 7.92
C LEU A 98 -32.96 -5.17 7.71
N PRO A 99 -34.17 -4.68 7.39
CA PRO A 99 -35.29 -5.48 6.91
C PRO A 99 -35.02 -6.02 5.51
N ALA A 100 -35.57 -7.21 5.20
CA ALA A 100 -35.52 -7.74 3.85
C ALA A 100 -36.29 -6.79 2.90
N PRO A 101 -35.83 -6.61 1.64
CA PRO A 101 -36.58 -5.86 0.65
C PRO A 101 -38.00 -6.43 0.54
N SER A 102 -39.02 -5.58 0.66
CA SER A 102 -40.38 -6.02 0.41
C SER A 102 -40.49 -6.41 -1.06
N PRO A 103 -41.10 -7.54 -1.43
CA PRO A 103 -41.29 -7.96 -2.83
C PRO A 103 -42.24 -7.04 -3.64
N LEU A 104 -42.55 -5.84 -3.14
CA LEU A 104 -43.23 -4.80 -3.90
C LEU A 104 -42.30 -4.24 -4.99
N LYS A 105 -42.28 -5.01 -6.10
CA LYS A 105 -41.99 -4.58 -7.47
C LYS A 105 -42.42 -3.13 -7.69
N TRP A 106 -41.55 -2.33 -8.31
CA TRP A 106 -41.84 -1.06 -9.00
C TRP A 106 -43.32 -0.68 -8.96
N THR A 107 -43.75 -0.03 -7.87
CA THR A 107 -45.06 0.60 -7.86
C THR A 107 -44.97 1.79 -8.79
N ASP A 108 -45.88 1.86 -9.77
CA ASP A 108 -46.16 3.14 -10.40
C ASP A 108 -46.36 4.19 -9.30
N GLY A 109 -45.87 5.41 -9.52
CA GLY A 109 -45.70 6.45 -8.49
C GLY A 109 -46.99 7.01 -7.88
N THR A 110 -47.93 6.15 -7.49
CA THR A 110 -49.27 6.49 -7.06
C THR A 110 -49.77 5.62 -5.90
N GLN A 111 -48.95 5.29 -4.91
CA GLN A 111 -49.45 5.05 -3.55
C GLN A 111 -48.50 5.59 -2.48
N GLY A 112 -48.95 6.61 -1.74
CA GLY A 112 -48.30 7.06 -0.52
C GLY A 112 -48.42 6.00 0.57
N ALA A 113 -47.27 5.47 1.01
CA ALA A 113 -47.18 4.61 2.18
C ALA A 113 -46.01 5.07 3.05
N SER A 114 -46.22 5.01 4.36
CA SER A 114 -45.31 5.36 5.45
C SER A 114 -43.85 4.99 5.18
N ALA A 115 -42.93 5.91 5.50
CA ALA A 115 -41.48 5.79 5.36
C ALA A 115 -40.99 4.32 5.34
N ALA A 116 -40.71 3.83 4.13
CA ALA A 116 -40.11 2.51 3.95
C ALA A 116 -38.81 2.47 4.77
N PRO A 117 -38.55 1.39 5.50
CA PRO A 117 -37.34 1.30 6.30
C PRO A 117 -36.10 1.39 5.38
N ALA A 118 -35.02 2.01 5.89
CA ALA A 118 -33.85 2.31 5.09
C ALA A 118 -33.16 1.02 4.59
N LEU A 119 -33.20 0.80 3.28
CA LEU A 119 -32.36 -0.19 2.58
C LEU A 119 -31.06 0.50 2.14
N LEU A 120 -30.00 -0.29 1.96
CA LEU A 120 -28.71 0.16 1.45
C LEU A 120 -28.54 -0.31 0.01
N TRP A 121 -27.93 0.54 -0.81
CA TRP A 121 -27.55 0.22 -2.18
C TRP A 121 -26.13 -0.35 -2.20
N ASP A 122 -25.93 -1.56 -2.73
CA ASP A 122 -24.61 -2.11 -3.06
C ASP A 122 -24.23 -1.69 -4.49
N PRO A 123 -23.29 -0.73 -4.68
CA PRO A 123 -22.90 -0.26 -6.00
C PRO A 123 -22.02 -1.27 -6.76
N VAL A 124 -21.52 -2.32 -6.12
CA VAL A 124 -20.71 -3.37 -6.76
C VAL A 124 -21.61 -4.35 -7.51
N LEU A 125 -22.74 -4.72 -6.89
CA LEU A 125 -23.70 -5.68 -7.45
C LEU A 125 -24.95 -5.04 -8.06
N ASP A 126 -25.16 -3.73 -7.89
CA ASP A 126 -26.33 -3.01 -8.40
C ASP A 126 -27.64 -3.51 -7.72
N GLU A 127 -27.62 -3.73 -6.40
CA GLU A 127 -28.75 -4.29 -5.65
C GLU A 127 -29.04 -3.63 -4.28
N GLU A 128 -30.23 -3.86 -3.74
CA GLU A 128 -30.66 -3.38 -2.42
C GLU A 128 -30.43 -4.43 -1.32
N THR A 129 -29.93 -3.99 -0.16
CA THR A 129 -29.65 -4.82 1.02
C THR A 129 -30.22 -4.19 2.29
N GLY A 130 -30.43 -5.01 3.32
CA GLY A 130 -30.86 -4.56 4.65
C GLY A 130 -29.81 -3.71 5.37
N SER A 131 -30.29 -2.78 6.21
CA SER A 131 -29.42 -1.87 6.97
C SER A 131 -28.92 -2.42 8.30
N THR A 132 -29.43 -3.55 8.81
CA THR A 132 -29.06 -4.13 10.11
C THR A 132 -28.69 -5.62 10.00
N ASP A 133 -27.86 -6.09 10.93
CA ASP A 133 -27.52 -7.51 11.09
C ASP A 133 -28.72 -8.35 11.50
N VAL A 134 -28.63 -9.67 11.29
CA VAL A 134 -29.74 -10.61 11.52
C VAL A 134 -29.62 -11.23 12.91
N PRO A 135 -30.60 -11.03 13.82
CA PRO A 135 -30.69 -11.80 15.05
C PRO A 135 -30.79 -13.30 14.77
N TYR A 136 -30.17 -14.12 15.61
CA TYR A 136 -30.16 -15.58 15.46
C TYR A 136 -31.57 -16.12 15.22
N ASP A 137 -32.58 -15.64 15.96
CA ASP A 137 -33.99 -16.06 15.88
C ASP A 137 -34.79 -15.55 14.68
N GLN A 138 -34.19 -14.67 13.87
CA GLN A 138 -34.80 -14.07 12.69
C GLN A 138 -34.10 -14.49 11.39
N GLN A 139 -33.34 -15.59 11.42
CA GLN A 139 -32.73 -16.14 10.21
C GLN A 139 -33.79 -16.53 9.17
N PRO A 140 -33.60 -16.17 7.89
CA PRO A 140 -34.61 -16.39 6.85
C PRO A 140 -34.91 -17.86 6.59
N TYR A 141 -33.94 -18.74 6.83
CA TYR A 141 -34.07 -20.18 6.61
C TYR A 141 -33.96 -20.99 7.91
N TYR A 142 -33.95 -20.34 9.08
CA TYR A 142 -33.88 -20.99 10.39
C TYR A 142 -34.65 -20.19 11.45
N PHE A 143 -35.98 -20.17 11.33
CA PHE A 143 -36.86 -19.31 12.12
C PHE A 143 -37.58 -20.07 13.26
N ALA A 144 -38.00 -19.37 14.31
CA ALA A 144 -38.74 -20.00 15.41
C ALA A 144 -40.05 -20.67 14.92
N PRO A 145 -40.42 -21.87 15.43
CA PRO A 145 -39.77 -22.61 16.51
C PRO A 145 -38.67 -23.59 16.05
N MET A 146 -38.20 -23.53 14.79
CA MET A 146 -37.18 -24.43 14.21
C MET A 146 -35.82 -24.31 14.89
N GLN A 147 -35.57 -23.15 15.49
CA GLN A 147 -34.30 -22.82 16.07
C GLN A 147 -34.03 -23.55 17.39
N ALA A 148 -32.90 -24.27 17.44
CA ALA A 148 -32.36 -24.75 18.69
C ALA A 148 -32.09 -23.57 19.62
N ALA A 149 -32.63 -23.65 20.85
CA ALA A 149 -32.38 -22.63 21.86
C ALA A 149 -30.87 -22.45 22.07
N LEU A 150 -30.44 -21.20 22.18
CA LEU A 150 -29.04 -20.92 22.52
C LEU A 150 -28.70 -21.59 23.88
N PRO A 151 -27.49 -22.14 24.04
CA PRO A 151 -27.06 -22.74 25.30
C PRO A 151 -27.28 -21.78 26.47
N THR A 152 -27.64 -22.30 27.65
CA THR A 152 -27.85 -21.46 28.84
C THR A 152 -26.63 -21.40 29.77
N THR A 153 -25.56 -22.13 29.45
CA THR A 153 -24.31 -22.16 30.20
C THR A 153 -23.26 -21.24 29.55
N PRO A 154 -22.35 -20.61 30.32
CA PRO A 154 -21.17 -19.97 29.77
C PRO A 154 -20.27 -21.03 29.11
N GLY A 155 -19.79 -20.75 27.88
CA GLY A 155 -19.13 -21.71 26.97
C GLY A 155 -17.82 -22.36 27.43
N PRO A 156 -17.05 -22.97 26.51
CA PRO A 156 -17.01 -22.67 25.07
C PRO A 156 -18.05 -23.40 24.20
N HIS A 157 -18.62 -22.70 23.23
CA HIS A 157 -19.51 -23.23 22.19
C HIS A 157 -18.95 -22.90 20.80
N VAL A 158 -19.15 -23.76 19.81
CA VAL A 158 -18.76 -23.50 18.42
C VAL A 158 -19.98 -23.05 17.62
N VAL A 159 -19.86 -21.91 16.95
CA VAL A 159 -20.84 -21.40 16.00
C VAL A 159 -20.37 -21.73 14.59
N TYR A 160 -21.24 -22.34 13.80
CA TYR A 160 -20.94 -22.76 12.42
C TYR A 160 -22.11 -22.43 11.50
N VAL A 161 -21.83 -22.34 10.19
CA VAL A 161 -22.83 -22.22 9.13
C VAL A 161 -22.98 -23.56 8.42
N ASP A 162 -24.22 -23.93 8.12
CA ASP A 162 -24.65 -25.08 7.34
C ASP A 162 -25.28 -24.56 6.03
N VAL A 163 -24.71 -24.94 4.89
CA VAL A 163 -25.06 -24.44 3.55
C VAL A 163 -25.36 -25.60 2.60
N TRP A 164 -26.50 -25.57 1.92
CA TRP A 164 -26.87 -26.56 0.90
C TRP A 164 -27.76 -25.93 -0.18
N GLN A 165 -28.09 -26.69 -1.21
CA GLN A 165 -29.03 -26.26 -2.26
C GLN A 165 -30.35 -27.01 -2.13
N ARG A 166 -31.47 -26.32 -2.39
CA ARG A 166 -32.81 -26.94 -2.48
C ARG A 166 -33.53 -26.55 -3.77
N GLU A 167 -34.46 -27.40 -4.19
CA GLU A 167 -35.34 -27.19 -5.34
C GLU A 167 -36.56 -26.31 -4.94
N LEU A 168 -36.80 -25.23 -5.68
CA LEU A 168 -37.98 -24.36 -5.54
C LEU A 168 -38.87 -24.48 -6.76
N THR A 169 -40.12 -24.82 -6.46
CA THR A 169 -41.21 -24.93 -7.41
C THR A 169 -42.15 -23.72 -7.27
N HIS A 170 -43.12 -23.60 -8.17
CA HIS A 170 -44.15 -22.58 -8.05
C HIS A 170 -45.00 -22.69 -6.77
N LEU A 171 -44.98 -23.84 -6.08
CA LEU A 171 -45.73 -24.06 -4.84
C LEU A 171 -45.12 -23.27 -3.67
N GLN A 172 -43.79 -23.13 -3.65
CA GLN A 172 -43.07 -22.33 -2.66
C GLN A 172 -42.83 -20.89 -3.14
N ALA A 173 -42.72 -20.68 -4.46
CA ALA A 173 -42.49 -19.37 -5.07
C ALA A 173 -43.55 -19.08 -6.15
N PRO A 174 -44.76 -18.61 -5.78
CA PRO A 174 -45.86 -18.40 -6.72
C PRO A 174 -45.55 -17.45 -7.88
N ASP A 175 -44.60 -16.51 -7.70
CA ASP A 175 -44.14 -15.60 -8.76
C ASP A 175 -43.37 -16.29 -9.91
N LEU A 176 -43.03 -17.58 -9.78
CA LEU A 176 -42.46 -18.37 -10.89
C LEU A 176 -43.48 -18.69 -11.98
N VAL A 177 -44.78 -18.55 -11.69
CA VAL A 177 -45.82 -18.61 -12.70
C VAL A 177 -45.81 -17.30 -13.49
N GLU A 178 -45.56 -17.40 -14.79
CA GLU A 178 -45.59 -16.22 -15.65
C GLU A 178 -47.03 -15.67 -15.73
N LYS A 179 -47.21 -14.38 -15.46
CA LYS A 179 -48.53 -13.75 -15.25
C LYS A 179 -49.37 -13.62 -16.52
N ALA A 180 -48.75 -13.40 -17.68
CA ALA A 180 -49.42 -13.27 -18.97
C ALA A 180 -49.95 -14.61 -19.51
N VAL A 181 -49.23 -15.72 -19.31
CA VAL A 181 -49.62 -17.05 -19.84
C VAL A 181 -50.10 -18.02 -18.77
N ASN A 182 -49.90 -17.72 -17.49
CA ASN A 182 -50.31 -18.54 -16.33
C ASN A 182 -49.74 -19.97 -16.37
N VAL A 183 -48.46 -20.07 -16.75
CA VAL A 183 -47.70 -21.32 -16.80
C VAL A 183 -46.40 -21.14 -16.02
N ASP A 184 -46.05 -22.16 -15.25
CA ASP A 184 -44.74 -22.33 -14.64
C ASP A 184 -43.74 -22.80 -15.71
N THR A 185 -42.73 -21.99 -16.00
CA THR A 185 -41.82 -22.27 -17.12
C THR A 185 -40.55 -23.00 -16.69
N THR A 186 -40.10 -22.76 -15.46
CA THR A 186 -38.80 -23.21 -14.96
C THR A 186 -38.80 -23.23 -13.44
N GLU A 187 -37.95 -24.08 -12.87
CA GLU A 187 -37.70 -24.10 -11.43
C GLU A 187 -36.45 -23.34 -11.03
N ARG A 188 -36.23 -23.18 -9.73
CA ARG A 188 -35.05 -22.52 -9.17
C ARG A 188 -34.33 -23.43 -8.21
N LEU A 189 -33.01 -23.43 -8.27
CA LEU A 189 -32.18 -23.93 -7.19
C LEU A 189 -31.88 -22.75 -6.27
N GLN A 190 -32.19 -22.89 -4.98
CA GLN A 190 -31.89 -21.89 -3.96
C GLN A 190 -30.78 -22.39 -3.05
N THR A 191 -29.75 -21.58 -2.84
CA THR A 191 -28.77 -21.81 -1.77
C THR A 191 -29.38 -21.40 -0.43
N VAL A 192 -29.41 -22.34 0.50
CA VAL A 192 -29.91 -22.17 1.86
C VAL A 192 -28.73 -22.11 2.80
N TRP A 193 -28.82 -21.26 3.83
CA TRP A 193 -27.85 -21.21 4.92
C TRP A 193 -28.55 -21.17 6.28
N GLN A 194 -27.96 -21.83 7.26
CA GLN A 194 -28.39 -21.79 8.66
C GLN A 194 -27.16 -21.65 9.56
N VAL A 195 -27.14 -20.65 10.43
CA VAL A 195 -26.18 -20.55 11.52
C VAL A 195 -26.70 -21.35 12.71
N LYS A 196 -25.88 -22.26 13.22
CA LYS A 196 -26.18 -23.20 14.30
C LYS A 196 -25.07 -23.16 15.37
N VAL A 197 -25.39 -23.63 16.57
CA VAL A 197 -24.46 -23.63 17.73
C VAL A 197 -24.27 -25.05 18.26
N LEU A 198 -23.01 -25.52 18.32
CA LEU A 198 -22.61 -26.73 19.04
C LEU A 198 -22.29 -26.37 20.49
N ALA A 199 -23.04 -26.95 21.43
CA ALA A 199 -22.91 -26.63 22.85
C ALA A 199 -21.75 -27.40 23.52
N ASP A 200 -21.02 -26.75 24.44
CA ASP A 200 -20.07 -27.36 25.39
C ASP A 200 -19.03 -28.28 24.73
N THR A 201 -18.27 -27.72 23.78
CA THR A 201 -17.30 -28.49 22.97
C THR A 201 -16.02 -28.86 23.73
N GLY A 202 -15.98 -28.65 25.04
CA GLY A 202 -14.86 -28.97 25.93
C GLY A 202 -13.90 -27.80 26.16
N ALA A 203 -13.33 -27.76 27.37
CA ALA A 203 -12.37 -26.73 27.79
C ALA A 203 -11.13 -26.72 26.86
N GLY A 204 -10.85 -25.55 26.27
CA GLY A 204 -9.71 -25.37 25.34
C GLY A 204 -10.07 -25.41 23.85
N THR A 205 -11.35 -25.50 23.49
CA THR A 205 -11.77 -25.35 22.08
C THR A 205 -11.41 -23.95 21.57
N ALA A 206 -10.72 -23.88 20.44
CA ALA A 206 -10.30 -22.65 19.77
C ALA A 206 -10.64 -22.70 18.26
N CYS A 207 -10.49 -21.56 17.58
CA CYS A 207 -10.61 -21.51 16.12
C CYS A 207 -9.56 -22.41 15.46
N GLY A 208 -9.96 -23.10 14.39
CA GLY A 208 -9.10 -24.09 13.71
C GLY A 208 -9.15 -25.50 14.32
N ALA A 209 -9.97 -25.72 15.35
CA ALA A 209 -10.37 -27.07 15.73
C ALA A 209 -11.02 -27.78 14.53
N ASP A 210 -10.81 -29.09 14.40
CA ASP A 210 -11.40 -29.90 13.33
C ASP A 210 -12.92 -29.91 13.46
N LEU A 211 -13.58 -29.03 12.70
CA LEU A 211 -15.03 -28.92 12.67
C LEU A 211 -15.67 -30.23 12.24
N GLY A 212 -15.05 -30.96 11.31
CA GLY A 212 -15.53 -32.27 10.89
C GLY A 212 -15.55 -33.26 12.06
N ALA A 213 -14.49 -33.32 12.85
CA ALA A 213 -14.44 -34.16 14.05
C ALA A 213 -15.48 -33.75 15.12
N LEU A 214 -15.70 -32.45 15.32
CA LEU A 214 -16.70 -31.93 16.26
C LEU A 214 -18.14 -32.24 15.80
N LEU A 215 -18.44 -32.02 14.52
CA LEU A 215 -19.73 -32.38 13.93
C LEU A 215 -19.95 -33.89 13.99
N ASN A 216 -18.94 -34.69 13.68
CA ASN A 216 -18.99 -36.14 13.78
C ASN A 216 -19.27 -36.60 15.22
N ALA A 217 -18.66 -35.98 16.23
CA ALA A 217 -18.92 -36.27 17.64
C ALA A 217 -20.35 -35.89 18.07
N ALA A 218 -20.95 -34.90 17.40
CA ALA A 218 -22.34 -34.50 17.57
C ALA A 218 -23.32 -35.36 16.73
N GLY A 219 -22.84 -36.37 16.00
CA GLY A 219 -23.65 -37.21 15.11
C GLY A 219 -24.09 -36.53 13.81
N ILE A 220 -23.44 -35.42 13.45
CA ILE A 220 -23.69 -34.69 12.20
C ILE A 220 -22.63 -35.11 11.19
N HIS A 221 -23.06 -35.82 10.15
CA HIS A 221 -22.19 -36.38 9.12
C HIS A 221 -22.70 -36.01 7.72
N PRO A 222 -21.82 -35.92 6.70
CA PRO A 222 -22.26 -35.93 5.31
C PRO A 222 -23.06 -37.19 4.99
N SER A 223 -23.96 -37.11 4.00
CA SER A 223 -24.75 -38.29 3.60
C SER A 223 -23.87 -39.46 3.16
N ALA A 224 -24.04 -40.58 3.87
CA ALA A 224 -23.39 -41.85 3.56
C ALA A 224 -24.19 -42.70 2.57
N SER A 225 -25.43 -42.31 2.23
CA SER A 225 -26.31 -43.10 1.39
C SER A 225 -25.75 -43.26 -0.03
N ARG A 226 -25.81 -44.47 -0.58
CA ARG A 226 -25.41 -44.76 -1.97
C ARG A 226 -26.47 -45.63 -2.65
N LEU A 227 -26.77 -45.32 -3.92
CA LEU A 227 -27.71 -46.07 -4.76
C LEU A 227 -26.98 -46.75 -5.92
N THR A 228 -27.38 -47.98 -6.21
CA THR A 228 -27.03 -48.70 -7.44
C THR A 228 -28.30 -49.07 -8.18
N THR A 229 -28.34 -48.82 -9.49
CA THR A 229 -29.48 -49.17 -10.36
C THR A 229 -29.09 -50.27 -11.32
N ASP A 230 -30.06 -51.11 -11.66
CA ASP A 230 -29.88 -52.22 -12.61
C ASP A 230 -31.21 -52.54 -13.32
N ALA A 231 -31.17 -53.41 -14.33
CA ALA A 231 -32.35 -53.91 -15.01
C ALA A 231 -32.23 -55.42 -15.28
N ILE A 232 -33.36 -56.13 -15.21
CA ILE A 232 -33.43 -57.57 -15.53
C ILE A 232 -34.47 -57.89 -16.60
N ASP A 233 -34.21 -58.96 -17.34
CA ASP A 233 -35.17 -59.55 -18.27
C ASP A 233 -36.27 -60.31 -17.50
N VAL A 234 -37.52 -59.86 -17.62
CA VAL A 234 -38.68 -60.53 -17.00
C VAL A 234 -39.16 -61.69 -17.88
N PRO A 235 -39.28 -62.95 -17.36
CA PRO A 235 -39.67 -64.12 -18.15
C PRO A 235 -41.03 -63.99 -18.87
N LEU A 236 -41.16 -64.68 -20.01
CA LEU A 236 -42.33 -64.70 -20.90
C LEU A 236 -43.62 -65.14 -20.18
N PRO A 237 -44.76 -64.45 -20.39
CA PRO A 237 -46.08 -64.94 -20.03
C PRO A 237 -46.50 -66.14 -20.91
N THR A 238 -47.33 -67.03 -20.38
CA THR A 238 -47.81 -68.26 -21.02
C THR A 238 -48.95 -68.06 -22.04
N ASP A 239 -49.37 -66.81 -22.32
CA ASP A 239 -50.49 -66.49 -23.22
C ASP A 239 -50.01 -66.07 -24.63
N PRO A 240 -50.37 -66.81 -25.71
CA PRO A 240 -49.99 -66.52 -27.08
C PRO A 240 -50.63 -65.26 -27.70
N CYS A 241 -51.54 -64.57 -27.01
CA CYS A 241 -52.04 -63.24 -27.41
C CYS A 241 -51.20 -62.08 -26.85
N GLN A 242 -50.15 -62.38 -26.08
CA GLN A 242 -49.16 -61.39 -25.65
C GLN A 242 -47.93 -61.43 -26.59
N ILE A 243 -47.53 -60.26 -27.09
CA ILE A 243 -46.46 -60.10 -28.08
C ILE A 243 -45.11 -60.60 -27.50
N PRO A 244 -44.31 -61.40 -28.23
CA PRO A 244 -43.04 -61.94 -27.73
C PRO A 244 -41.96 -60.87 -27.53
N SER A 245 -41.21 -60.97 -26.43
CA SER A 245 -40.23 -60.01 -25.91
C SER A 245 -38.83 -60.16 -26.50
N ALA A 246 -38.28 -59.09 -27.07
CA ALA A 246 -36.84 -58.84 -27.15
C ALA A 246 -36.57 -57.43 -26.61
N SER A 247 -35.72 -57.33 -25.57
CA SER A 247 -35.20 -56.12 -24.91
C SER A 247 -36.08 -55.44 -23.83
N GLY A 248 -35.74 -55.65 -22.55
CA GLY A 248 -35.89 -54.71 -21.42
C GLY A 248 -37.25 -54.03 -21.11
N PHE A 249 -37.16 -52.95 -20.29
CA PHE A 249 -38.23 -52.21 -19.59
C PHE A 249 -39.56 -52.06 -20.37
N LYS A 250 -40.68 -52.53 -19.77
CA LYS A 250 -42.00 -52.71 -20.42
C LYS A 250 -43.01 -51.54 -20.23
N GLY A 251 -42.55 -50.35 -19.83
CA GLY A 251 -43.39 -49.14 -19.79
C GLY A 251 -43.76 -48.66 -21.20
N LEU A 252 -44.80 -47.82 -21.35
CA LEU A 252 -45.15 -47.18 -22.63
C LEU A 252 -44.38 -45.88 -22.87
N GLU A 253 -43.73 -45.33 -21.85
CA GLU A 253 -43.27 -43.94 -21.80
C GLU A 253 -41.81 -43.85 -21.33
N ASN A 254 -41.09 -42.81 -21.77
CA ASN A 254 -39.79 -42.46 -21.22
C ASN A 254 -40.01 -41.87 -19.83
N GLN A 255 -39.31 -42.40 -18.82
CA GLN A 255 -39.58 -42.11 -17.41
C GLN A 255 -38.30 -41.60 -16.71
N LEU A 256 -38.45 -40.72 -15.71
CA LEU A 256 -37.37 -40.23 -14.85
C LEU A 256 -37.67 -40.63 -13.40
N TYR A 257 -37.13 -41.78 -12.99
CA TYR A 257 -37.38 -42.30 -11.65
C TYR A 257 -36.72 -41.42 -10.60
N ARG A 258 -37.46 -41.08 -9.54
CA ARG A 258 -36.93 -40.52 -8.29
C ARG A 258 -37.07 -41.55 -7.18
N VAL A 259 -35.95 -41.90 -6.56
CA VAL A 259 -35.89 -42.77 -5.36
C VAL A 259 -35.40 -41.92 -4.21
N GLU A 260 -36.14 -41.88 -3.11
CA GLU A 260 -35.87 -40.99 -1.97
C GLU A 260 -35.95 -41.76 -0.65
N ILE A 261 -34.99 -41.54 0.25
CA ILE A 261 -35.03 -42.04 1.61
C ILE A 261 -36.11 -41.27 2.37
N HIS A 262 -37.06 -41.98 2.96
CA HIS A 262 -38.10 -41.39 3.78
C HIS A 262 -37.68 -41.39 5.25
N GLN A 263 -37.57 -42.55 5.88
CA GLN A 263 -37.11 -42.67 7.26
C GLN A 263 -35.59 -42.89 7.29
N ASP A 264 -34.90 -42.14 8.14
CA ASP A 264 -33.48 -42.29 8.42
C ASP A 264 -33.15 -43.57 9.22
N GLY A 265 -31.89 -44.02 9.20
CA GLY A 265 -31.48 -45.16 10.02
C GLY A 265 -30.12 -45.78 9.68
N ALA A 266 -29.53 -46.46 10.66
CA ALA A 266 -28.21 -47.09 10.56
C ALA A 266 -28.23 -48.53 9.98
N ASN A 267 -29.37 -49.22 10.01
CA ASN A 267 -29.49 -50.64 9.68
C ASN A 267 -30.61 -50.93 8.66
N ALA A 268 -30.44 -52.02 7.90
CA ALA A 268 -31.49 -52.58 7.05
C ALA A 268 -32.75 -52.90 7.88
N GLY A 269 -33.91 -52.42 7.42
CA GLY A 269 -35.21 -52.57 8.10
C GLY A 269 -35.58 -51.48 9.12
N GLY A 270 -34.68 -50.55 9.47
CA GLY A 270 -34.99 -49.35 10.27
C GLY A 270 -35.17 -48.08 9.44
N ALA A 271 -34.40 -47.94 8.35
CA ALA A 271 -34.60 -46.92 7.34
C ALA A 271 -35.62 -47.39 6.29
N SER A 272 -36.33 -46.44 5.66
CA SER A 272 -37.26 -46.72 4.56
C SER A 272 -37.09 -45.76 3.40
N PHE A 273 -37.52 -46.18 2.21
CA PHE A 273 -37.49 -45.37 0.99
C PHE A 273 -38.88 -45.35 0.31
N LYS A 274 -39.02 -44.39 -0.59
CA LYS A 274 -40.18 -44.17 -1.45
C LYS A 274 -39.71 -43.84 -2.87
N TRP A 275 -40.57 -44.05 -3.86
CA TRP A 275 -40.20 -43.78 -5.25
C TRP A 275 -41.36 -43.31 -6.12
N SER A 276 -41.02 -42.57 -7.17
CA SER A 276 -41.94 -42.08 -8.19
C SER A 276 -41.31 -42.27 -9.57
N ARG A 277 -42.13 -42.51 -10.58
CA ARG A 277 -41.70 -42.67 -11.98
C ARG A 277 -41.55 -41.33 -12.71
N ASP A 278 -42.29 -40.32 -12.27
CA ASP A 278 -42.35 -38.97 -12.85
C ASP A 278 -41.61 -37.95 -11.97
N ASN A 279 -40.42 -38.29 -11.48
CA ASN A 279 -39.58 -37.43 -10.61
C ASN A 279 -40.30 -36.82 -9.38
N ALA A 280 -41.39 -37.45 -8.91
CA ALA A 280 -42.28 -36.94 -7.87
C ALA A 280 -42.83 -35.51 -8.15
N THR A 281 -43.16 -35.26 -9.42
CA THR A 281 -43.68 -33.99 -9.95
C THR A 281 -45.12 -33.67 -9.58
N ILE A 282 -45.91 -34.67 -9.17
CA ILE A 282 -47.34 -34.45 -8.93
C ILE A 282 -47.52 -33.97 -7.50
N ALA A 283 -47.60 -32.65 -7.35
CA ALA A 283 -47.76 -31.98 -6.08
C ALA A 283 -48.78 -30.83 -6.15
N THR A 284 -49.39 -30.51 -4.99
CA THR A 284 -50.31 -29.37 -4.82
C THR A 284 -50.19 -28.80 -3.41
N LEU A 285 -50.46 -27.50 -3.25
CA LEU A 285 -50.63 -26.89 -1.93
C LEU A 285 -51.87 -27.45 -1.23
N VAL A 286 -51.75 -27.65 0.07
CA VAL A 286 -52.88 -27.81 1.00
C VAL A 286 -53.25 -26.42 1.46
N LEU A 287 -54.50 -26.03 1.23
CA LEU A 287 -55.03 -24.73 1.65
C LEU A 287 -55.66 -24.81 3.05
N GLN A 288 -56.31 -25.94 3.35
CA GLN A 288 -56.96 -26.16 4.64
C GLN A 288 -56.83 -27.62 5.08
N ILE A 289 -56.72 -27.82 6.39
CA ILE A 289 -56.87 -29.12 7.06
C ILE A 289 -58.10 -28.98 7.95
N THR A 290 -59.27 -29.35 7.42
CA THR A 290 -60.57 -29.13 8.08
C THR A 290 -60.89 -30.19 9.13
N ALA A 291 -60.27 -31.36 9.01
CA ALA A 291 -60.27 -32.44 9.99
C ALA A 291 -58.94 -33.20 9.87
N THR A 292 -58.60 -34.02 10.86
CA THR A 292 -57.33 -34.77 10.87
C THR A 292 -57.20 -35.78 9.72
N ASP A 293 -58.24 -36.03 8.94
CA ASP A 293 -58.24 -36.92 7.76
C ASP A 293 -58.70 -36.21 6.47
N THR A 294 -58.91 -34.89 6.49
CA THR A 294 -59.56 -34.16 5.39
C THR A 294 -58.75 -32.93 5.00
N LEU A 295 -58.27 -32.91 3.76
CA LEU A 295 -57.44 -31.86 3.18
C LEU A 295 -58.23 -31.14 2.07
N VAL A 296 -58.21 -29.80 2.08
CA VAL A 296 -58.65 -28.98 0.93
C VAL A 296 -57.40 -28.52 0.19
N VAL A 297 -57.29 -28.88 -1.08
CA VAL A 297 -56.09 -28.61 -1.89
C VAL A 297 -56.34 -27.55 -2.96
N GLN A 298 -55.27 -26.91 -3.41
CA GLN A 298 -55.32 -25.92 -4.48
C GLN A 298 -55.84 -26.52 -5.80
N SER A 299 -55.36 -27.73 -6.13
CA SER A 299 -55.75 -28.50 -7.32
C SER A 299 -55.72 -30.00 -7.04
N VAL A 300 -56.66 -30.76 -7.62
CA VAL A 300 -56.68 -32.24 -7.57
C VAL A 300 -56.02 -32.89 -8.82
N GLY A 301 -55.60 -32.08 -9.80
CA GLY A 301 -55.03 -32.53 -11.08
C GLY A 301 -55.63 -31.80 -12.28
N ARG A 302 -54.90 -31.73 -13.41
CA ARG A 302 -55.35 -31.06 -14.65
C ARG A 302 -56.03 -32.02 -15.64
N ASP A 303 -55.64 -33.29 -15.64
CA ASP A 303 -56.12 -34.35 -16.54
C ASP A 303 -56.17 -35.70 -15.81
N ASP A 304 -56.61 -36.76 -16.50
CA ASP A 304 -56.80 -38.09 -15.90
C ASP A 304 -55.49 -38.83 -15.57
N VAL A 305 -54.35 -38.41 -16.11
CA VAL A 305 -53.05 -39.08 -15.93
C VAL A 305 -52.25 -38.42 -14.80
N LEU A 306 -52.22 -37.09 -14.79
CA LEU A 306 -51.43 -36.24 -13.89
C LEU A 306 -52.24 -35.71 -12.69
N ARG A 307 -53.26 -36.47 -12.27
CA ARG A 307 -54.11 -36.18 -11.10
C ARG A 307 -53.81 -37.07 -9.90
N PHE A 308 -54.33 -36.66 -8.76
CA PHE A 308 -54.49 -37.54 -7.61
C PHE A 308 -55.70 -38.45 -7.82
N ASN A 309 -55.57 -39.72 -7.44
CA ASN A 309 -56.59 -40.75 -7.50
C ASN A 309 -56.77 -41.42 -6.13
N PRO A 310 -57.96 -42.02 -5.86
CA PRO A 310 -58.10 -42.95 -4.75
C PRO A 310 -57.05 -44.06 -4.83
N LEU A 311 -56.56 -44.48 -3.65
CA LEU A 311 -55.47 -45.45 -3.44
C LEU A 311 -54.05 -44.95 -3.74
N ASP A 312 -53.88 -43.73 -4.27
CA ASP A 312 -52.55 -43.14 -4.41
C ASP A 312 -51.92 -42.89 -3.03
N TRP A 313 -50.61 -43.14 -2.93
CA TRP A 313 -49.82 -42.75 -1.77
C TRP A 313 -49.35 -41.31 -1.93
N ILE A 314 -49.57 -40.51 -0.91
CA ILE A 314 -49.13 -39.11 -0.85
C ILE A 314 -48.29 -38.86 0.39
N GLU A 315 -47.30 -37.99 0.25
CA GLU A 315 -46.57 -37.41 1.37
C GLU A 315 -47.06 -35.99 1.60
N ILE A 316 -47.44 -35.70 2.84
CA ILE A 316 -47.77 -34.36 3.32
C ILE A 316 -46.49 -33.79 3.93
N THR A 317 -46.07 -32.61 3.49
CA THR A 317 -44.85 -31.95 3.98
C THR A 317 -44.98 -30.43 3.85
N ASP A 318 -43.99 -29.70 4.35
CA ASP A 318 -43.93 -28.24 4.27
C ASP A 318 -42.46 -27.74 4.37
N ASP A 319 -42.26 -26.43 4.25
CA ASP A 319 -40.93 -25.81 4.27
C ASP A 319 -40.24 -25.99 5.62
N TRP A 320 -41.01 -26.10 6.71
CA TRP A 320 -40.47 -26.31 8.05
C TRP A 320 -39.83 -27.70 8.18
N GLN A 321 -40.51 -28.75 7.70
CA GLN A 321 -39.93 -30.09 7.72
C GLN A 321 -38.74 -30.20 6.76
N GLU A 322 -38.87 -29.62 5.57
CA GLU A 322 -37.82 -29.61 4.55
C GLU A 322 -36.52 -28.95 5.04
N LEU A 323 -36.60 -27.75 5.62
CA LEU A 323 -35.44 -27.00 6.09
C LEU A 323 -34.80 -27.59 7.37
N ASN A 324 -35.49 -28.52 8.05
CA ASN A 324 -34.94 -29.25 9.20
C ASN A 324 -34.49 -30.68 8.85
N GLY A 325 -34.54 -31.07 7.58
CA GLY A 325 -34.19 -32.43 7.15
C GLY A 325 -35.14 -33.50 7.69
N LEU A 326 -36.37 -33.14 8.04
CA LEU A 326 -37.38 -34.06 8.56
C LEU A 326 -38.24 -34.63 7.42
N PRO A 327 -38.65 -35.91 7.49
CA PRO A 327 -39.58 -36.48 6.54
C PRO A 327 -41.01 -35.99 6.74
N GLY A 328 -41.82 -36.07 5.68
CA GLY A 328 -43.25 -35.83 5.73
C GLY A 328 -44.05 -36.99 6.32
N GLU A 329 -45.38 -36.81 6.37
CA GLU A 329 -46.31 -37.90 6.72
C GLU A 329 -46.85 -38.57 5.46
N ILE A 330 -46.75 -39.89 5.36
CA ILE A 330 -47.30 -40.66 4.24
C ILE A 330 -48.68 -41.20 4.57
N HIS A 331 -49.63 -40.96 3.65
CA HIS A 331 -51.01 -41.41 3.73
C HIS A 331 -51.50 -41.90 2.38
N GLN A 332 -52.46 -42.83 2.41
CA GLN A 332 -53.17 -43.26 1.21
C GLN A 332 -54.47 -42.47 1.06
N ILE A 333 -54.79 -42.08 -0.17
CA ILE A 333 -56.05 -41.39 -0.48
C ILE A 333 -57.22 -42.38 -0.44
N LYS A 334 -58.25 -42.06 0.35
CA LYS A 334 -59.50 -42.82 0.40
C LYS A 334 -60.47 -42.39 -0.69
N SER A 335 -60.69 -41.09 -0.82
CA SER A 335 -61.64 -40.51 -1.78
C SER A 335 -61.29 -39.07 -2.11
N ILE A 336 -61.77 -38.62 -3.27
CA ILE A 336 -61.57 -37.26 -3.78
C ILE A 336 -62.94 -36.69 -4.16
N GLU A 337 -63.22 -35.47 -3.73
CA GLU A 337 -64.40 -34.68 -4.13
C GLU A 337 -63.94 -33.49 -4.98
N ASP A 338 -64.22 -33.57 -6.29
CA ASP A 338 -63.71 -32.60 -7.28
C ASP A 338 -64.33 -31.21 -7.10
N ALA A 339 -65.61 -31.12 -6.72
CA ALA A 339 -66.32 -29.84 -6.61
C ALA A 339 -65.73 -28.94 -5.51
N THR A 340 -65.29 -29.56 -4.41
CA THR A 340 -64.72 -28.87 -3.25
C THR A 340 -63.19 -28.99 -3.17
N ARG A 341 -62.56 -29.70 -4.11
CA ARG A 341 -61.11 -30.00 -4.11
C ARG A 341 -60.67 -30.64 -2.80
N THR A 342 -61.48 -31.57 -2.31
CA THR A 342 -61.26 -32.19 -1.02
C THR A 342 -60.70 -33.60 -1.20
N ILE A 343 -59.62 -33.89 -0.48
CA ILE A 343 -58.99 -35.21 -0.41
C ILE A 343 -59.24 -35.75 1.00
N THR A 344 -59.85 -36.93 1.10
CA THR A 344 -60.01 -37.66 2.36
C THR A 344 -58.96 -38.76 2.45
N LEU A 345 -58.25 -38.81 3.55
CA LEU A 345 -57.20 -39.79 3.84
C LEU A 345 -57.81 -41.08 4.40
N GLN A 346 -57.16 -42.22 4.16
CA GLN A 346 -57.58 -43.50 4.72
C GLN A 346 -57.30 -43.60 6.22
N THR A 347 -56.24 -42.94 6.68
CA THR A 347 -55.86 -42.80 8.08
C THR A 347 -55.76 -41.32 8.44
N ALA A 348 -56.15 -40.96 9.66
CA ALA A 348 -55.93 -39.60 10.16
C ALA A 348 -54.42 -39.29 10.31
N LEU A 349 -54.06 -38.02 10.15
CA LEU A 349 -52.76 -37.44 10.45
C LEU A 349 -52.26 -37.93 11.80
N ILE A 350 -51.01 -38.39 11.84
CA ILE A 350 -50.41 -38.97 13.05
C ILE A 350 -49.92 -37.85 13.97
N THR A 351 -49.41 -36.77 13.39
CA THR A 351 -48.84 -35.60 14.07
C THR A 351 -49.47 -34.30 13.56
N PRO A 352 -50.78 -34.06 13.80
CA PRO A 352 -51.46 -32.86 13.33
C PRO A 352 -50.83 -31.54 13.84
N ALA A 353 -50.13 -31.57 14.98
CA ALA A 353 -49.37 -30.43 15.49
C ALA A 353 -48.20 -30.02 14.59
N SER A 354 -47.70 -30.93 13.74
CA SER A 354 -46.65 -30.66 12.75
C SER A 354 -47.15 -29.75 11.62
N TYR A 355 -48.45 -29.69 11.37
CA TYR A 355 -49.08 -28.88 10.33
C TYR A 355 -50.09 -27.90 10.96
N PRO A 356 -49.62 -26.80 11.58
CA PRO A 356 -50.48 -25.90 12.31
C PRO A 356 -51.51 -25.24 11.39
N VAL A 357 -52.73 -25.11 11.89
CA VAL A 357 -53.83 -24.41 11.22
C VAL A 357 -54.42 -23.34 12.12
N ASP A 358 -54.98 -22.29 11.50
CA ASP A 358 -55.73 -21.26 12.21
C ASP A 358 -57.10 -21.76 12.70
N GLY A 359 -57.87 -20.88 13.35
CA GLY A 359 -59.21 -21.22 13.86
C GLY A 359 -60.24 -21.58 12.78
N GLN A 360 -59.92 -21.36 11.50
CA GLN A 360 -60.74 -21.73 10.34
C GLN A 360 -60.20 -22.97 9.62
N GLY A 361 -59.11 -23.57 10.11
CA GLY A 361 -58.47 -24.73 9.49
C GLY A 361 -57.54 -24.39 8.33
N ASN A 362 -57.25 -23.10 8.07
CA ASN A 362 -56.28 -22.72 7.03
C ASN A 362 -54.87 -23.04 7.49
N THR A 363 -54.05 -23.59 6.60
CA THR A 363 -52.63 -23.82 6.85
C THR A 363 -51.87 -22.48 6.81
N ASP A 364 -50.74 -22.42 7.52
CA ASP A 364 -49.85 -21.26 7.45
C ASP A 364 -49.26 -21.11 6.03
N ALA A 365 -49.61 -20.02 5.36
CA ALA A 365 -49.15 -19.72 4.01
C ALA A 365 -47.62 -19.62 3.91
N ALA A 366 -46.93 -19.19 4.98
CA ALA A 366 -45.47 -19.06 4.99
C ALA A 366 -44.75 -20.42 5.07
N ARG A 367 -45.45 -21.49 5.49
CA ARG A 367 -44.90 -22.84 5.54
C ARG A 367 -45.08 -23.61 4.23
N HIS A 368 -45.95 -23.15 3.33
CA HIS A 368 -46.24 -23.82 2.06
C HIS A 368 -46.56 -25.32 2.21
N THR A 369 -47.48 -25.65 3.13
CA THR A 369 -47.94 -27.04 3.32
C THR A 369 -48.48 -27.61 2.02
N ARG A 370 -48.01 -28.80 1.67
CA ARG A 370 -48.23 -29.42 0.35
C ARG A 370 -48.28 -30.93 0.44
N ILE A 371 -48.88 -31.52 -0.58
CA ILE A 371 -48.85 -32.96 -0.80
C ILE A 371 -48.10 -33.30 -2.08
N ARG A 372 -47.43 -34.45 -2.09
CA ARG A 372 -46.70 -34.99 -3.24
C ARG A 372 -47.07 -36.47 -3.44
N ARG A 373 -47.38 -36.86 -4.67
CA ARG A 373 -47.71 -38.25 -5.03
C ARG A 373 -46.46 -39.11 -5.17
N TRP A 374 -46.57 -40.36 -4.76
CA TRP A 374 -45.57 -41.41 -4.94
C TRP A 374 -46.22 -42.63 -5.61
N ASP A 375 -45.55 -43.25 -6.57
CA ASP A 375 -46.16 -44.25 -7.47
C ASP A 375 -46.05 -45.70 -6.96
N GLN A 376 -45.43 -45.89 -5.79
CA GLN A 376 -45.35 -47.17 -5.13
C GLN A 376 -46.74 -47.74 -4.80
N SER A 377 -46.96 -49.02 -5.07
CA SER A 377 -48.23 -49.70 -4.76
C SER A 377 -48.06 -51.21 -4.65
N GLY A 378 -48.96 -51.86 -3.90
CA GLY A 378 -49.03 -53.32 -3.80
C GLY A 378 -47.74 -54.00 -3.31
N LYS A 379 -47.38 -55.11 -3.97
CA LYS A 379 -46.26 -55.96 -3.58
C LYS A 379 -44.97 -55.56 -4.30
N VAL A 380 -43.95 -55.23 -3.52
CA VAL A 380 -42.57 -55.04 -3.96
C VAL A 380 -41.89 -56.40 -4.02
N LEU A 381 -41.25 -56.70 -5.14
CA LEU A 381 -40.63 -58.01 -5.40
C LEU A 381 -39.10 -57.93 -5.27
N ALA A 382 -38.48 -59.04 -4.94
CA ALA A 382 -37.03 -59.20 -5.03
C ALA A 382 -36.57 -59.26 -6.51
N ALA A 383 -35.25 -59.25 -6.72
CA ALA A 383 -34.65 -59.32 -8.06
C ALA A 383 -34.98 -60.59 -8.88
N ASP A 384 -35.60 -61.62 -8.29
CA ASP A 384 -36.07 -62.79 -9.04
C ASP A 384 -37.44 -62.58 -9.72
N GLY A 385 -38.10 -61.45 -9.46
CA GLY A 385 -39.42 -61.11 -10.00
C GLY A 385 -40.56 -61.99 -9.46
N ALA A 386 -40.34 -62.78 -8.40
CA ALA A 386 -41.33 -63.71 -7.86
C ALA A 386 -41.45 -63.66 -6.33
N THR A 387 -40.34 -63.47 -5.62
CA THR A 387 -40.33 -63.40 -4.17
C THR A 387 -40.83 -62.04 -3.70
N VAL A 388 -41.87 -62.02 -2.87
CA VAL A 388 -42.38 -60.79 -2.26
C VAL A 388 -41.39 -60.30 -1.21
N TYR A 389 -40.76 -59.16 -1.46
CA TYR A 389 -39.88 -58.49 -0.53
C TYR A 389 -40.69 -57.67 0.50
N TRP A 390 -41.71 -56.96 0.03
CA TRP A 390 -42.57 -56.12 0.88
C TRP A 390 -43.98 -56.02 0.30
N ASP A 391 -44.99 -55.82 1.16
CA ASP A 391 -46.38 -55.64 0.75
C ASP A 391 -46.93 -54.34 1.36
N LEU A 392 -47.12 -53.31 0.52
CA LEU A 392 -47.61 -52.00 0.95
C LEU A 392 -49.08 -52.05 1.42
N ASP A 393 -49.85 -53.04 0.96
CA ASP A 393 -51.27 -53.19 1.29
C ASP A 393 -51.50 -54.04 2.56
N ASN A 394 -50.46 -54.72 3.03
CA ASN A 394 -50.48 -55.55 4.24
C ASN A 394 -49.30 -55.21 5.14
N PRO A 395 -49.37 -54.10 5.91
CA PRO A 395 -48.27 -53.62 6.74
C PRO A 395 -48.09 -54.54 7.95
N ALA A 396 -47.42 -55.68 7.74
CA ALA A 396 -47.04 -56.59 8.80
C ALA A 396 -45.67 -56.22 9.39
N SER A 397 -45.47 -54.96 9.81
CA SER A 397 -44.42 -54.62 10.81
C SER A 397 -44.53 -53.19 11.36
N ALA A 398 -44.28 -53.04 12.66
CA ALA A 398 -44.21 -51.76 13.38
C ALA A 398 -42.85 -51.02 13.25
N THR A 399 -41.97 -51.43 12.32
CA THR A 399 -40.59 -50.92 12.22
C THR A 399 -40.38 -49.74 11.28
N VAL A 400 -41.25 -49.52 10.28
CA VAL A 400 -41.15 -48.40 9.31
C VAL A 400 -42.54 -47.78 9.07
N PRO A 401 -42.63 -46.49 8.65
CA PRO A 401 -43.91 -45.84 8.39
C PRO A 401 -44.76 -46.55 7.33
N ALA A 402 -46.09 -46.56 7.53
CA ALA A 402 -47.03 -47.15 6.58
C ALA A 402 -46.92 -46.49 5.20
N GLY A 403 -47.02 -47.29 4.14
CA GLY A 403 -46.87 -46.80 2.77
C GLY A 403 -45.43 -46.59 2.31
N THR A 404 -44.42 -46.87 3.13
CA THR A 404 -42.99 -46.86 2.72
C THR A 404 -42.43 -48.27 2.53
N ILE A 405 -41.27 -48.37 1.90
CA ILE A 405 -40.58 -49.64 1.65
C ILE A 405 -39.32 -49.69 2.53
N PRO A 406 -39.12 -50.70 3.39
CA PRO A 406 -37.90 -50.81 4.19
C PRO A 406 -36.68 -50.97 3.28
N LEU A 407 -35.54 -50.40 3.69
CA LEU A 407 -34.31 -50.56 2.91
C LEU A 407 -33.83 -52.03 2.94
N PRO A 408 -33.47 -52.60 1.77
CA PRO A 408 -32.91 -53.94 1.70
C PRO A 408 -31.51 -54.00 2.32
N PRO A 409 -31.08 -55.18 2.82
CA PRO A 409 -29.69 -55.39 3.24
C PRO A 409 -28.71 -55.03 2.14
N ALA A 410 -27.53 -54.52 2.52
CA ALA A 410 -26.51 -54.10 1.56
C ALA A 410 -26.21 -55.19 0.52
N GLY A 411 -26.22 -54.81 -0.76
CA GLY A 411 -26.04 -55.73 -1.90
C GLY A 411 -27.28 -56.52 -2.31
N THR A 412 -28.43 -56.36 -1.64
CA THR A 412 -29.70 -56.96 -2.04
C THR A 412 -30.45 -56.02 -2.97
N GLN A 413 -30.84 -56.51 -4.14
CA GLN A 413 -31.62 -55.77 -5.13
C GLN A 413 -33.13 -56.00 -4.93
N VAL A 414 -33.90 -54.92 -5.04
CA VAL A 414 -35.37 -54.92 -5.01
C VAL A 414 -35.92 -54.31 -6.30
N MET A 415 -37.04 -54.82 -6.78
CA MET A 415 -37.69 -54.34 -7.99
C MET A 415 -38.71 -53.25 -7.66
N LEU A 416 -38.54 -52.07 -8.27
CA LEU A 416 -39.51 -50.97 -8.16
C LEU A 416 -40.77 -51.31 -8.96
N GLU A 417 -40.59 -51.51 -10.27
CA GLU A 417 -41.62 -52.00 -11.19
C GLU A 417 -40.97 -52.47 -12.50
N SER A 418 -41.67 -53.31 -13.27
CA SER A 418 -41.37 -53.58 -14.69
C SER A 418 -39.90 -53.92 -15.04
N GLY A 419 -39.16 -54.53 -14.12
CA GLY A 419 -37.76 -54.93 -14.30
C GLY A 419 -36.71 -53.90 -13.84
N VAL A 420 -37.12 -52.74 -13.31
CA VAL A 420 -36.22 -51.73 -12.72
C VAL A 420 -35.79 -52.15 -11.32
N LEU A 421 -34.48 -52.34 -11.14
CA LEU A 421 -33.90 -52.77 -9.87
C LEU A 421 -33.12 -51.64 -9.20
N VAL A 422 -33.17 -51.62 -7.88
CA VAL A 422 -32.32 -50.76 -7.05
C VAL A 422 -31.70 -51.55 -5.90
N SER A 423 -30.50 -51.16 -5.49
CA SER A 423 -29.89 -51.60 -4.23
C SER A 423 -29.20 -50.42 -3.53
N PHE A 424 -29.11 -50.52 -2.21
CA PHE A 424 -28.58 -49.47 -1.36
C PHE A 424 -27.32 -49.95 -0.64
N SER A 425 -26.40 -49.02 -0.41
CA SER A 425 -25.23 -49.21 0.44
C SER A 425 -24.89 -47.93 1.19
N LEU A 426 -24.02 -48.03 2.20
CA LEU A 426 -23.42 -46.88 2.87
C LEU A 426 -21.97 -46.74 2.43
N ASP A 427 -21.48 -45.50 2.34
CA ASP A 427 -20.07 -45.23 2.08
C ASP A 427 -19.21 -45.68 3.27
N ALA A 428 -18.33 -46.64 3.02
CA ALA A 428 -17.42 -47.19 4.03
C ALA A 428 -16.42 -46.16 4.57
N ALA A 429 -16.19 -45.03 3.87
CA ALA A 429 -15.32 -43.95 4.33
C ALA A 429 -15.94 -43.13 5.47
N ILE A 430 -17.26 -43.15 5.64
CA ILE A 430 -17.96 -42.36 6.66
C ILE A 430 -18.23 -43.25 7.88
N THR A 431 -17.43 -43.06 8.93
CA THR A 431 -17.55 -43.84 10.17
C THR A 431 -18.84 -43.48 10.89
N GLY A 432 -19.70 -44.48 11.15
CA GLY A 432 -21.02 -44.24 11.76
C GLY A 432 -22.07 -43.69 10.81
N GLY A 433 -21.81 -43.68 9.50
CA GLY A 433 -22.75 -43.20 8.49
C GLY A 433 -24.11 -43.91 8.55
N THR A 434 -25.18 -43.14 8.38
CA THR A 434 -26.57 -43.62 8.33
C THR A 434 -27.21 -43.21 7.01
N TYR A 435 -28.34 -43.83 6.68
CA TYR A 435 -29.21 -43.30 5.63
C TYR A 435 -29.91 -42.06 6.17
N ALA A 436 -29.77 -40.93 5.47
CA ALA A 436 -30.38 -39.67 5.88
C ALA A 436 -31.72 -39.46 5.16
N ALA A 437 -32.74 -39.01 5.88
CA ALA A 437 -34.03 -38.67 5.29
C ALA A 437 -33.87 -37.63 4.18
N ARG A 438 -34.70 -37.75 3.13
CA ARG A 438 -34.74 -36.89 1.94
C ARG A 438 -33.55 -37.01 0.99
N ASP A 439 -32.54 -37.84 1.28
CA ASP A 439 -31.55 -38.23 0.28
C ASP A 439 -32.26 -38.85 -0.93
N PHE A 440 -32.01 -38.32 -2.12
CA PHE A 440 -32.68 -38.80 -3.32
C PHE A 440 -31.74 -38.94 -4.52
N TRP A 441 -32.13 -39.80 -5.45
CA TRP A 441 -31.48 -40.03 -6.74
C TRP A 441 -32.51 -39.92 -7.86
N CYS A 442 -32.03 -39.53 -9.03
CA CYS A 442 -32.82 -39.53 -10.25
C CYS A 442 -32.09 -40.33 -11.33
N PHE A 443 -32.81 -41.17 -12.08
CA PHE A 443 -32.22 -41.93 -13.18
C PHE A 443 -33.26 -42.22 -14.28
N ALA A 444 -32.82 -42.15 -15.53
CA ALA A 444 -33.69 -42.39 -16.67
C ALA A 444 -33.95 -43.88 -16.93
N ALA A 445 -35.19 -44.22 -17.27
CA ALA A 445 -35.54 -45.49 -17.91
C ALA A 445 -36.07 -45.23 -19.33
N ARG A 446 -35.64 -46.04 -20.30
CA ARG A 446 -35.98 -45.88 -21.71
C ARG A 446 -36.64 -47.14 -22.25
N THR A 447 -37.85 -46.98 -22.77
CA THR A 447 -38.67 -48.08 -23.30
C THR A 447 -38.23 -48.50 -24.70
N ALA A 448 -37.62 -47.58 -25.47
CA ALA A 448 -37.20 -47.82 -26.84
C ALA A 448 -36.12 -48.90 -26.97
N ASP A 449 -35.21 -48.98 -26.00
CA ASP A 449 -34.14 -49.98 -25.94
C ASP A 449 -34.18 -50.84 -24.67
N GLY A 450 -35.09 -50.52 -23.74
CA GLY A 450 -35.27 -51.24 -22.50
C GLY A 450 -34.17 -50.97 -21.47
N THR A 451 -33.41 -49.89 -21.63
CA THR A 451 -32.27 -49.55 -20.76
C THR A 451 -32.69 -48.73 -19.53
N VAL A 452 -31.94 -48.92 -18.45
CA VAL A 452 -31.97 -48.07 -17.25
C VAL A 452 -30.60 -47.44 -17.10
N GLU A 453 -30.58 -46.14 -16.82
CA GLU A 453 -29.35 -45.41 -16.52
C GLU A 453 -28.64 -46.03 -15.31
N LYS A 454 -27.38 -46.41 -15.51
CA LYS A 454 -26.62 -47.19 -14.53
C LYS A 454 -25.91 -46.27 -13.54
N LEU A 455 -26.43 -46.23 -12.32
CA LEU A 455 -25.80 -45.67 -11.14
C LEU A 455 -25.02 -46.79 -10.45
N THR A 456 -23.78 -46.53 -10.05
CA THR A 456 -22.94 -47.49 -9.32
C THR A 456 -22.48 -46.86 -8.02
N ALA A 457 -23.08 -47.28 -6.90
CA ALA A 457 -22.86 -46.69 -5.58
C ALA A 457 -22.81 -45.14 -5.64
N ALA A 458 -23.78 -44.53 -6.31
CA ALA A 458 -23.81 -43.09 -6.53
C ALA A 458 -24.25 -42.35 -5.25
N PRO A 459 -23.64 -41.20 -4.89
CA PRO A 459 -24.14 -40.35 -3.81
C PRO A 459 -25.51 -39.73 -4.18
N PRO A 460 -26.31 -39.27 -3.20
CA PRO A 460 -27.56 -38.59 -3.49
C PRO A 460 -27.33 -37.33 -4.32
N ARG A 461 -28.33 -36.88 -5.07
CA ARG A 461 -28.22 -35.75 -5.99
C ARG A 461 -28.38 -34.38 -5.32
N GLY A 462 -29.45 -34.20 -4.53
CA GLY A 462 -29.94 -32.85 -4.20
C GLY A 462 -29.71 -32.33 -2.78
N ILE A 463 -29.15 -33.12 -1.87
CA ILE A 463 -28.93 -32.66 -0.48
C ILE A 463 -27.49 -32.93 -0.06
N HIS A 464 -26.63 -31.92 -0.25
CA HIS A 464 -25.24 -31.94 0.17
C HIS A 464 -25.02 -30.75 1.09
N HIS A 465 -24.81 -31.05 2.37
CA HIS A 465 -24.55 -30.05 3.39
C HIS A 465 -23.06 -29.73 3.45
N HIS A 466 -22.76 -28.43 3.46
CA HIS A 466 -21.43 -27.85 3.53
C HIS A 466 -21.31 -27.01 4.78
N TYR A 467 -20.23 -27.17 5.52
CA TYR A 467 -20.08 -26.59 6.85
C TYR A 467 -18.84 -25.72 6.95
N ALA A 468 -18.96 -24.58 7.64
CA ALA A 468 -17.80 -23.75 7.98
C ALA A 468 -17.90 -23.18 9.40
N GLN A 469 -16.77 -23.11 10.09
CA GLN A 469 -16.68 -22.53 11.43
C GLN A 469 -16.77 -21.00 11.31
N LEU A 470 -17.65 -20.38 12.11
CA LEU A 470 -17.79 -18.92 12.16
C LEU A 470 -17.12 -18.33 13.40
N ALA A 471 -17.33 -18.94 14.57
CA ALA A 471 -16.76 -18.43 15.82
C ALA A 471 -16.71 -19.49 16.93
N VAL A 472 -15.87 -19.24 17.95
CA VAL A 472 -16.01 -19.86 19.27
C VAL A 472 -16.56 -18.83 20.24
N VAL A 473 -17.69 -19.12 20.90
CA VAL A 473 -18.36 -18.19 21.81
C VAL A 473 -18.39 -18.69 23.25
N THR A 474 -18.16 -17.76 24.17
CA THR A 474 -18.33 -17.91 25.62
C THR A 474 -19.29 -16.83 26.09
N PHE A 475 -20.57 -17.16 26.19
CA PHE A 475 -21.60 -16.21 26.58
C PHE A 475 -21.34 -15.55 27.95
N PRO A 476 -21.78 -14.29 28.16
CA PRO A 476 -22.59 -13.49 27.23
C PRO A 476 -21.79 -12.77 26.13
N ASN A 477 -20.49 -12.51 26.31
CA ASN A 477 -19.75 -11.56 25.46
C ASN A 477 -18.43 -12.10 24.87
N GLY A 478 -17.95 -13.27 25.29
CA GLY A 478 -16.70 -13.82 24.76
C GLY A 478 -16.92 -14.37 23.36
N VAL A 479 -16.10 -13.93 22.40
CA VAL A 479 -16.10 -14.46 21.03
C VAL A 479 -14.69 -14.47 20.46
N SER A 480 -14.35 -15.55 19.76
CA SER A 480 -13.16 -15.69 18.92
C SER A 480 -13.66 -15.91 17.50
N ASP A 481 -13.30 -15.00 16.59
CA ASP A 481 -13.71 -15.06 15.19
C ASP A 481 -12.89 -16.13 14.45
N CYS A 482 -13.58 -17.11 13.86
CA CYS A 482 -12.97 -18.21 13.13
C CYS A 482 -13.14 -18.08 11.61
N ARG A 483 -13.76 -16.99 11.12
CA ARG A 483 -13.96 -16.77 9.69
C ARG A 483 -12.63 -16.55 8.99
N THR A 484 -12.46 -17.18 7.84
CA THR A 484 -11.30 -16.92 6.97
C THR A 484 -11.64 -15.77 6.03
N LEU A 485 -10.92 -14.65 6.11
CA LEU A 485 -11.15 -13.47 5.27
C LEU A 485 -10.26 -13.52 4.01
N TRP A 486 -10.86 -13.30 2.83
CA TRP A 486 -10.19 -13.35 1.53
C TRP A 486 -10.22 -12.00 0.78
N PRO A 487 -9.13 -11.53 0.14
CA PRO A 487 -7.82 -12.16 0.11
C PRO A 487 -7.20 -12.21 1.50
N PRO A 488 -6.35 -13.22 1.79
CA PRO A 488 -5.51 -13.19 2.96
C PRO A 488 -4.73 -11.88 2.86
N LEU A 489 -4.57 -11.22 3.99
CA LEU A 489 -3.61 -10.14 4.08
C LEU A 489 -2.25 -10.69 3.64
N PRO A 490 -1.41 -9.93 2.93
CA PRO A 490 -0.08 -10.40 2.53
C PRO A 490 0.71 -10.87 3.78
N GLY A 491 0.61 -12.16 4.13
CA GLY A 491 1.05 -12.70 5.43
C GLY A 491 0.04 -13.54 6.24
N GLY A 492 -1.16 -13.82 5.73
CA GLY A 492 -2.19 -14.59 6.45
C GLY A 492 -2.03 -16.11 6.38
N GLY A 493 -1.66 -16.73 7.50
CA GLY A 493 -1.88 -18.16 7.81
C GLY A 493 -0.69 -19.08 7.51
N ALA A 494 0.02 -19.52 8.56
CA ALA A 494 1.20 -20.39 8.55
C ALA A 494 2.50 -19.75 8.01
N GLY A 495 3.10 -18.84 8.78
CA GLY A 495 4.39 -18.27 8.37
C GLY A 495 5.21 -17.46 9.36
N CYS A 496 4.78 -17.20 10.60
CA CYS A 496 5.69 -16.64 11.60
C CYS A 496 6.48 -17.76 12.30
N CYS A 497 7.36 -18.45 11.56
CA CYS A 497 8.47 -19.19 12.16
C CYS A 497 9.53 -18.17 12.58
N CYS A 498 9.44 -17.67 13.81
CA CYS A 498 10.37 -16.70 14.36
C CYS A 498 10.98 -17.25 15.65
N ASP A 499 12.18 -16.81 16.01
CA ASP A 499 12.88 -17.28 17.22
C ASP A 499 12.11 -16.91 18.50
N VAL A 500 11.41 -15.78 18.48
CA VAL A 500 10.59 -15.28 19.59
C VAL A 500 9.29 -14.72 19.03
N THR A 501 8.16 -15.25 19.50
CA THR A 501 6.82 -14.68 19.23
C THR A 501 6.32 -14.02 20.50
N ILE A 502 5.78 -12.80 20.38
CA ILE A 502 5.36 -11.96 21.52
C ILE A 502 3.97 -11.42 21.22
N GLY A 503 2.99 -11.73 22.07
CA GLY A 503 1.68 -11.08 22.06
C GLY A 503 1.60 -9.92 23.07
N PRO A 504 0.61 -9.01 22.94
CA PRO A 504 0.42 -7.92 23.91
C PRO A 504 0.27 -8.42 25.36
N SER A 505 -0.29 -9.63 25.55
CA SER A 505 -0.45 -10.23 26.87
C SER A 505 0.84 -10.64 27.56
N ASP A 506 1.96 -10.74 26.83
CA ASP A 506 3.27 -11.10 27.36
C ASP A 506 3.95 -9.90 28.04
N LEU A 507 3.48 -8.68 27.78
CA LEU A 507 4.00 -7.44 28.35
C LEU A 507 3.34 -7.10 29.70
N LYS A 508 3.47 -8.00 30.69
CA LYS A 508 2.91 -7.82 32.05
C LYS A 508 4.00 -7.52 33.08
N GLY A 509 3.66 -6.70 34.08
CA GLY A 509 4.58 -6.35 35.17
C GLY A 509 5.75 -5.51 34.67
N ASP A 510 6.98 -5.97 34.91
CA ASP A 510 8.21 -5.30 34.51
C ASP A 510 8.74 -5.76 33.13
N THR A 511 8.07 -6.72 32.48
CA THR A 511 8.46 -7.22 31.14
C THR A 511 8.01 -6.26 30.06
N THR A 512 8.99 -5.62 29.41
CA THR A 512 8.79 -4.69 28.29
C THR A 512 9.31 -5.28 26.99
N LEU A 513 8.84 -4.78 25.85
CA LEU A 513 9.37 -5.18 24.54
C LEU A 513 10.90 -4.97 24.45
N GLN A 514 11.40 -3.85 24.98
CA GLN A 514 12.85 -3.61 25.08
C GLN A 514 13.56 -4.68 25.90
N SER A 515 13.02 -5.11 27.04
CA SER A 515 13.67 -6.13 27.89
C SER A 515 13.78 -7.49 27.20
N ILE A 516 12.84 -7.83 26.30
CA ILE A 516 12.88 -9.07 25.52
C ILE A 516 13.92 -8.96 24.40
N ILE A 517 13.93 -7.83 23.68
CA ILE A 517 14.93 -7.52 22.63
C ILE A 517 16.36 -7.56 23.20
N GLU A 518 16.55 -7.04 24.41
CA GLU A 518 17.84 -7.06 25.11
C GLU A 518 18.37 -8.49 25.34
N GLY A 519 17.47 -9.48 25.47
CA GLY A 519 17.81 -10.90 25.58
C GLY A 519 18.27 -11.55 24.27
N LEU A 520 18.16 -10.85 23.14
CA LEU A 520 18.59 -11.29 21.82
C LEU A 520 19.92 -10.68 21.37
N LYS A 521 20.61 -9.96 22.25
CA LYS A 521 21.96 -9.47 21.99
C LYS A 521 22.89 -10.56 21.47
N SER A 522 23.66 -10.21 20.45
CA SER A 522 24.65 -11.05 19.78
C SER A 522 24.09 -12.28 19.06
N LYS A 523 22.76 -12.40 18.88
CA LYS A 523 22.12 -13.46 18.08
C LYS A 523 21.78 -12.93 16.68
N ARG A 524 22.76 -13.02 15.77
CA ARG A 524 22.56 -12.59 14.37
C ARG A 524 21.54 -13.48 13.67
N GLY A 525 20.66 -12.88 12.87
CA GLY A 525 19.62 -13.58 12.11
C GLY A 525 18.38 -13.92 12.93
N SER A 526 18.27 -13.43 14.17
CA SER A 526 17.09 -13.66 15.00
C SER A 526 15.90 -12.81 14.55
N ALA A 527 14.71 -13.39 14.61
CA ALA A 527 13.46 -12.70 14.32
C ALA A 527 12.55 -12.62 15.55
N VAL A 528 12.10 -11.40 15.87
CA VAL A 528 11.03 -11.09 16.82
C VAL A 528 9.74 -10.89 16.05
N CYS A 529 8.73 -11.67 16.40
CA CYS A 529 7.45 -11.65 15.75
C CYS A 529 6.37 -11.20 16.72
N LEU A 530 5.75 -10.07 16.40
CA LEU A 530 4.69 -9.47 17.19
C LEU A 530 3.35 -10.00 16.68
N GLU A 531 2.55 -10.60 17.56
CA GLU A 531 1.18 -10.95 17.24
C GLU A 531 0.31 -9.69 17.08
N ALA A 532 -0.82 -9.80 16.39
CA ALA A 532 -1.74 -8.67 16.24
C ALA A 532 -2.15 -8.06 17.60
N GLY A 533 -2.14 -6.74 17.69
CA GLY A 533 -2.55 -5.97 18.85
C GLY A 533 -1.69 -4.73 19.11
N GLU A 534 -2.08 -3.99 20.14
CA GLU A 534 -1.42 -2.74 20.53
C GLU A 534 -0.32 -2.99 21.59
N TYR A 535 0.85 -2.42 21.36
CA TYR A 535 2.05 -2.51 22.19
C TYR A 535 2.41 -1.12 22.75
N PRO A 536 1.82 -0.71 23.89
CA PRO A 536 2.03 0.62 24.46
C PRO A 536 3.41 0.74 25.11
N LEU A 537 4.31 1.48 24.46
CA LEU A 537 5.68 1.70 24.89
C LEU A 537 5.77 2.81 25.94
N THR A 538 6.58 2.59 26.97
CA THR A 538 6.93 3.61 27.99
C THR A 538 8.34 4.17 27.80
N GLN A 539 9.15 3.53 26.96
CA GLN A 539 10.50 3.92 26.56
C GLN A 539 10.72 3.50 25.09
N PRO A 540 11.63 4.16 24.35
CA PRO A 540 11.99 3.77 22.99
C PRO A 540 12.52 2.34 22.89
N ILE A 541 12.34 1.72 21.72
CA ILE A 541 13.05 0.49 21.35
C ILE A 541 14.46 0.87 20.90
N VAL A 542 15.49 0.43 21.61
CA VAL A 542 16.89 0.79 21.31
C VAL A 542 17.67 -0.41 20.81
N LEU A 543 18.15 -0.33 19.57
CA LEU A 543 18.95 -1.33 18.88
C LEU A 543 20.38 -0.82 18.68
N THR A 544 21.31 -1.28 19.52
CA THR A 544 22.75 -1.02 19.37
C THR A 544 23.44 -2.01 18.42
N GLU A 545 24.75 -1.83 18.14
CA GLU A 545 25.59 -2.78 17.40
C GLU A 545 25.39 -4.26 17.80
N ALA A 546 25.15 -4.51 19.09
CA ALA A 546 24.90 -5.86 19.62
C ALA A 546 23.62 -6.52 19.06
N HIS A 547 22.70 -5.77 18.46
CA HIS A 547 21.45 -6.25 17.86
C HIS A 547 21.53 -6.35 16.34
N SER A 548 22.73 -6.29 15.75
CA SER A 548 22.90 -6.44 14.30
C SER A 548 22.33 -7.76 13.80
N GLY A 549 21.63 -7.76 12.67
CA GLY A 549 20.97 -8.93 12.10
C GLY A 549 19.61 -9.28 12.71
N LEU A 550 19.02 -8.38 13.52
CA LEU A 550 17.71 -8.57 14.14
C LEU A 550 16.59 -8.14 13.19
N SER A 551 15.55 -8.98 13.07
CA SER A 551 14.30 -8.60 12.40
C SER A 551 13.17 -8.44 13.43
N ILE A 552 12.42 -7.35 13.35
CA ILE A 552 11.18 -7.13 14.12
C ILE A 552 10.04 -7.09 13.11
N LYS A 553 9.11 -8.03 13.23
CA LYS A 553 8.04 -8.24 12.25
C LYS A 553 6.67 -8.32 12.91
N GLY A 554 5.66 -7.67 12.32
CA GLY A 554 4.27 -7.91 12.67
C GLY A 554 3.69 -9.15 11.97
N CYS A 555 3.05 -10.02 12.74
CA CYS A 555 2.39 -11.23 12.27
C CYS A 555 0.88 -10.98 12.15
N GLY A 556 0.47 -10.45 11.00
CA GLY A 556 -0.91 -10.03 10.71
C GLY A 556 -1.04 -8.52 10.65
N ASP A 557 -2.18 -8.04 10.16
CA ASP A 557 -2.48 -6.61 10.14
C ASP A 557 -2.99 -6.22 11.54
N ASP A 558 -2.56 -5.05 12.02
CA ASP A 558 -2.86 -4.48 13.34
C ASP A 558 -1.84 -4.73 14.47
N VAL A 559 -0.55 -4.87 14.14
CA VAL A 559 0.54 -4.69 15.13
C VAL A 559 0.84 -3.20 15.27
N VAL A 560 0.37 -2.61 16.38
CA VAL A 560 0.49 -1.17 16.63
C VAL A 560 1.52 -0.90 17.72
N LEU A 561 2.63 -0.26 17.37
CA LEU A 561 3.55 0.33 18.32
C LEU A 561 3.02 1.71 18.69
N SER A 562 2.35 1.81 19.84
CA SER A 562 1.82 3.05 20.38
C SER A 562 2.65 3.53 21.57
N VAL A 563 2.53 4.80 21.92
CA VAL A 563 3.20 5.35 23.11
C VAL A 563 2.20 5.52 24.23
N ARG A 564 2.53 4.99 25.41
CA ARG A 564 1.68 5.11 26.58
C ARG A 564 1.54 6.58 26.98
N LYS A 565 0.31 7.06 27.00
CA LYS A 565 -0.03 8.43 27.41
C LYS A 565 0.69 8.86 28.69
N GLY A 566 1.37 10.00 28.64
CA GLY A 566 2.22 10.54 29.72
C GLY A 566 3.70 10.14 29.65
N SER A 567 4.08 9.27 28.71
CA SER A 567 5.47 8.83 28.49
C SER A 567 6.13 9.50 27.27
N GLU A 568 5.43 10.39 26.58
CA GLU A 568 5.82 10.98 25.28
C GLU A 568 7.20 11.66 25.35
N GLY A 569 7.53 12.30 26.47
CA GLY A 569 8.84 12.96 26.66
C GLY A 569 10.05 12.01 26.62
N ALA A 570 9.86 10.69 26.74
CA ALA A 570 10.95 9.71 26.56
C ALA A 570 11.29 9.44 25.10
N PHE A 571 10.43 9.85 24.15
CA PHE A 571 10.51 9.50 22.74
C PHE A 571 11.02 10.63 21.86
N GLN A 572 11.69 11.64 22.44
CA GLN A 572 12.26 12.73 21.66
C GLN A 572 13.24 12.25 20.58
N ASP A 573 13.86 11.07 20.76
CA ASP A 573 14.82 10.51 19.81
C ASP A 573 14.23 9.43 18.90
N GLY A 574 12.95 9.11 19.05
CA GLY A 574 12.22 8.20 18.18
C GLY A 574 11.47 7.10 18.92
N VAL A 575 10.50 6.48 18.25
CA VAL A 575 9.84 5.24 18.72
C VAL A 575 10.84 4.08 18.71
N ILE A 576 11.62 3.98 17.63
CA ILE A 576 12.69 3.01 17.45
C ILE A 576 13.99 3.76 17.19
N VAL A 577 15.04 3.46 17.95
CA VAL A 577 16.35 4.10 17.87
C VAL A 577 17.41 3.05 17.58
N ILE A 578 18.06 3.17 16.43
CA ILE A 578 19.04 2.22 15.92
C ILE A 578 20.39 2.91 15.84
N VAL A 579 21.38 2.41 16.58
CA VAL A 579 22.71 3.04 16.71
C VAL A 579 23.82 2.03 16.49
N GLY A 580 24.53 2.15 15.37
CA GLY A 580 25.66 1.28 15.02
C GLY A 580 25.28 -0.16 14.67
N ALA A 581 23.99 -0.48 14.58
CA ALA A 581 23.53 -1.82 14.19
C ALA A 581 23.52 -1.98 12.67
N GLY A 582 23.90 -3.16 12.18
CA GLY A 582 23.79 -3.52 10.76
C GLY A 582 22.73 -4.59 10.51
N ASP A 583 22.20 -4.69 9.29
CA ASP A 583 21.28 -5.75 8.85
C ASP A 583 20.00 -5.85 9.71
N VAL A 584 19.46 -4.70 10.12
CA VAL A 584 18.20 -4.63 10.90
C VAL A 584 17.01 -4.59 9.94
N ARG A 585 15.97 -5.37 10.22
CA ARG A 585 14.72 -5.37 9.44
C ARG A 585 13.53 -5.01 10.30
N LEU A 586 12.71 -4.07 9.85
CA LEU A 586 11.42 -3.71 10.43
C LEU A 586 10.35 -4.01 9.38
N GLU A 587 9.43 -4.93 9.67
CA GLU A 587 8.46 -5.40 8.68
C GLU A 587 7.03 -5.40 9.24
N ASN A 588 6.07 -4.88 8.46
CA ASN A 588 4.64 -4.97 8.77
C ASN A 588 4.28 -4.40 10.17
N LEU A 589 4.75 -3.19 10.48
CA LEU A 589 4.49 -2.50 11.74
C LEU A 589 3.69 -1.23 11.50
N ARG A 590 2.67 -0.98 12.32
CA ARG A 590 2.04 0.33 12.46
C ARG A 590 2.72 1.08 13.60
N ILE A 591 3.32 2.23 13.30
CA ILE A 591 4.09 3.05 14.24
C ILE A 591 3.34 4.36 14.43
N GLU A 592 2.67 4.49 15.58
CA GLU A 592 2.07 5.75 16.01
C GLU A 592 3.17 6.63 16.60
N ILE A 593 3.51 7.70 15.91
CA ILE A 593 4.62 8.55 16.28
C ILE A 593 4.15 9.63 17.27
N PRO A 594 4.64 9.64 18.52
CA PRO A 594 4.18 10.60 19.53
C PRO A 594 4.65 12.01 19.22
N GLU A 595 3.98 13.00 19.80
CA GLU A 595 4.44 14.38 19.87
C GLU A 595 5.23 14.60 21.17
N ALA A 596 6.56 14.50 21.09
CA ALA A 596 7.46 14.60 22.23
C ALA A 596 7.99 16.03 22.42
N PRO A 597 7.81 16.69 23.58
CA PRO A 597 8.46 17.96 23.87
C PRO A 597 9.99 17.79 23.81
N PHE A 598 10.67 18.62 23.03
CA PHE A 598 12.12 18.55 22.94
C PHE A 598 12.77 19.15 24.19
N VAL A 599 13.60 18.36 24.88
CA VAL A 599 14.40 18.82 26.02
C VAL A 599 15.88 18.78 25.63
N PRO A 600 16.51 19.94 25.36
CA PRO A 600 17.90 19.97 24.92
C PRO A 600 18.82 19.29 25.95
N PRO A 601 19.53 18.21 25.58
CA PRO A 601 20.43 17.52 26.49
C PRO A 601 21.50 18.50 26.97
N LYS A 602 21.91 18.39 28.25
CA LYS A 602 22.85 19.31 28.91
C LYS A 602 22.50 20.81 28.84
N LYS A 603 21.25 21.17 28.46
CA LYS A 603 20.82 22.55 28.18
C LYS A 603 21.68 23.21 27.08
N THR A 604 22.06 22.42 26.09
CA THR A 604 22.82 22.90 24.92
C THR A 604 22.12 22.52 23.62
N PHE A 605 22.35 23.32 22.58
CA PHE A 605 21.89 23.07 21.22
C PHE A 605 23.03 23.38 20.26
N ALA A 606 23.35 22.46 19.33
CA ALA A 606 24.58 22.50 18.53
C ALA A 606 25.87 22.74 19.37
N GLY A 607 25.94 22.20 20.59
CA GLY A 607 27.08 22.37 21.50
C GLY A 607 27.13 23.72 22.24
N LEU A 608 26.19 24.64 21.97
CA LEU A 608 26.14 25.96 22.61
C LEU A 608 25.12 26.01 23.75
N PRO A 609 25.39 26.71 24.87
CA PRO A 609 24.39 26.97 25.89
C PRO A 609 23.17 27.71 25.33
N LEU A 610 21.96 27.38 25.77
CA LEU A 610 20.73 28.05 25.29
C LEU A 610 20.78 29.59 25.41
N ALA A 611 21.44 30.12 26.44
CA ALA A 611 21.61 31.56 26.64
C ALA A 611 22.57 32.25 25.64
N ALA A 612 23.36 31.46 24.90
CA ALA A 612 24.30 31.93 23.87
C ALA A 612 23.72 31.81 22.45
N LEU A 613 22.51 31.25 22.30
CA LEU A 613 21.83 31.16 21.01
C LEU A 613 21.23 32.51 20.60
N PRO A 614 21.08 32.78 19.29
CA PRO A 614 20.30 33.91 18.79
C PRO A 614 18.86 33.89 19.37
N PRO A 615 18.27 35.05 19.71
CA PRO A 615 16.92 35.12 20.29
C PRO A 615 15.84 34.33 19.54
N ASP A 616 15.77 34.45 18.21
CA ASP A 616 14.75 33.75 17.41
C ASP A 616 14.99 32.24 17.42
N VAL A 617 16.25 31.81 17.33
CA VAL A 617 16.63 30.38 17.41
C VAL A 617 16.27 29.83 18.78
N ASN A 618 16.61 30.54 19.87
CA ASN A 618 16.28 30.12 21.23
C ASN A 618 14.75 30.03 21.44
N SER A 619 13.98 30.94 20.83
CA SER A 619 12.51 30.89 20.85
C SER A 619 11.98 29.63 20.16
N VAL A 620 12.51 29.31 18.98
CA VAL A 620 12.15 28.08 18.24
C VAL A 620 12.44 26.83 19.08
N ILE A 621 13.64 26.73 19.67
CA ILE A 621 14.03 25.58 20.48
C ILE A 621 13.21 25.46 21.77
N GLY A 622 12.86 26.59 22.41
CA GLY A 622 12.00 26.59 23.60
C GLY A 622 10.55 26.13 23.35
N GLN A 623 10.12 26.08 22.08
CA GLN A 623 8.79 25.66 21.66
C GLN A 623 8.80 24.37 20.81
N LEU A 624 9.97 23.73 20.66
CA LEU A 624 10.16 22.60 19.77
C LEU A 624 9.49 21.33 20.32
N VAL A 625 8.73 20.68 19.45
CA VAL A 625 8.10 19.38 19.64
C VAL A 625 8.57 18.50 18.50
N VAL A 626 9.08 17.32 18.82
CA VAL A 626 9.62 16.37 17.85
C VAL A 626 8.72 15.15 17.76
N SER A 627 8.61 14.57 16.56
CA SER A 627 7.84 13.35 16.31
C SER A 627 8.64 12.47 15.36
N ILE A 628 9.42 11.56 15.93
CA ILE A 628 10.36 10.71 15.17
C ILE A 628 9.90 9.25 15.23
N GLY A 629 9.70 8.61 14.09
CA GLY A 629 9.34 7.19 14.04
C GLY A 629 10.55 6.30 14.32
N VAL A 630 11.47 6.26 13.37
CA VAL A 630 12.74 5.52 13.43
C VAL A 630 13.90 6.50 13.38
N ARG A 631 14.85 6.38 14.30
CA ARG A 631 16.11 7.12 14.30
C ARG A 631 17.26 6.19 13.98
N ALA A 632 17.86 6.32 12.80
CA ALA A 632 18.95 5.47 12.33
C ALA A 632 20.28 6.23 12.36
N ILE A 633 21.24 5.74 13.16
CA ILE A 633 22.55 6.38 13.34
C ILE A 633 23.65 5.37 13.03
N ASN A 634 24.47 5.64 12.03
CA ASN A 634 25.53 4.72 11.58
C ASN A 634 25.00 3.29 11.35
N CYS A 635 23.87 3.16 10.66
CA CYS A 635 23.16 1.91 10.47
C CYS A 635 23.37 1.36 9.05
N ALA A 636 24.01 0.21 8.91
CA ALA A 636 24.19 -0.44 7.61
C ALA A 636 23.04 -1.42 7.31
N ASP A 637 22.61 -1.52 6.06
CA ASP A 637 21.61 -2.49 5.58
C ASP A 637 20.28 -2.45 6.36
N LEU A 638 19.80 -1.26 6.69
CA LEU A 638 18.49 -1.07 7.33
C LEU A 638 17.37 -1.33 6.32
N THR A 639 16.52 -2.31 6.58
CA THR A 639 15.32 -2.58 5.80
C THR A 639 14.07 -2.19 6.60
N ILE A 640 13.22 -1.36 6.02
CA ILE A 640 11.89 -1.05 6.54
C ILE A 640 10.90 -1.35 5.43
N ARG A 641 10.03 -2.34 5.67
CA ARG A 641 9.11 -2.86 4.67
C ARG A 641 7.67 -2.93 5.18
N ASP A 642 6.72 -2.51 4.36
CA ASP A 642 5.28 -2.64 4.61
C ASP A 642 4.84 -2.02 5.95
N CYS A 643 5.55 -0.99 6.43
CA CYS A 643 5.22 -0.30 7.68
C CYS A 643 4.33 0.92 7.43
N LEU A 644 3.44 1.20 8.38
CA LEU A 644 2.62 2.41 8.42
C LEU A 644 3.17 3.37 9.48
N PHE A 645 3.58 4.57 9.07
CA PHE A 645 4.02 5.66 9.93
C PHE A 645 2.93 6.71 10.03
N GLU A 646 2.39 6.91 11.24
CA GLU A 646 1.34 7.89 11.50
C GLU A 646 1.86 8.99 12.42
N PHE A 647 1.94 10.21 11.89
CA PHE A 647 2.25 11.38 12.70
C PHE A 647 1.01 11.86 13.45
N GLY A 648 1.21 12.38 14.66
CA GLY A 648 0.20 13.17 15.37
C GLY A 648 -0.26 14.41 14.58
N ASN A 649 -1.43 14.96 14.94
CA ASN A 649 -1.95 16.16 14.31
C ASN A 649 -1.49 17.40 15.08
N PHE A 650 -0.28 17.86 14.75
CA PHE A 650 0.36 19.02 15.41
C PHE A 650 -0.55 20.26 15.45
N GLY A 651 -1.37 20.48 14.41
CA GLY A 651 -2.25 21.64 14.31
C GLY A 651 -3.42 21.62 15.29
N LYS A 652 -3.95 20.44 15.61
CA LYS A 652 -5.04 20.24 16.56
C LYS A 652 -4.53 20.02 17.99
N ASP A 653 -3.48 19.24 18.13
CA ASP A 653 -3.04 18.69 19.42
C ASP A 653 -2.09 19.67 20.14
N MET A 654 -1.33 20.47 19.39
CA MET A 654 -0.31 21.40 19.91
C MET A 654 -0.34 22.78 19.20
N PRO A 655 -1.42 23.56 19.31
CA PRO A 655 -1.51 24.86 18.66
C PRO A 655 -0.42 25.84 19.15
N ASN A 656 0.26 26.52 18.23
CA ASN A 656 1.35 27.48 18.48
C ASN A 656 2.67 26.86 19.01
N LYS A 657 2.93 25.58 18.70
CA LYS A 657 4.25 24.95 18.90
C LYS A 657 4.99 24.81 17.57
N THR A 658 6.31 24.72 17.66
CA THR A 658 7.18 24.42 16.51
C THR A 658 7.30 22.90 16.42
N GLY A 659 6.75 22.29 15.37
CA GLY A 659 6.84 20.84 15.15
C GLY A 659 8.01 20.45 14.23
N PHE A 660 8.62 19.31 14.51
CA PHE A 660 9.59 18.64 13.65
C PHE A 660 9.28 17.15 13.63
N GLY A 661 8.64 16.67 12.56
CA GLY A 661 8.26 15.28 12.39
C GLY A 661 9.07 14.59 11.31
N VAL A 662 9.60 13.40 11.60
CA VAL A 662 10.33 12.59 10.62
C VAL A 662 10.00 11.10 10.81
N GLY A 663 9.56 10.43 9.74
CA GLY A 663 9.23 9.01 9.78
C GLY A 663 10.48 8.18 10.03
N VAL A 664 11.50 8.39 9.20
CA VAL A 664 12.84 7.79 9.35
C VAL A 664 13.90 8.90 9.32
N PHE A 665 14.49 9.19 10.48
CA PHE A 665 15.53 10.19 10.65
C PHE A 665 16.91 9.55 10.71
N GLY A 666 17.69 9.74 9.65
CA GLY A 666 19.07 9.28 9.53
C GLY A 666 20.09 10.29 10.06
N GLY A 667 21.13 9.79 10.72
CA GLY A 667 22.37 10.51 11.01
C GLY A 667 23.58 9.61 10.75
N GLY A 668 24.69 10.20 10.33
CA GLY A 668 25.89 9.41 10.03
C GLY A 668 25.72 8.50 8.80
N ALA A 669 26.52 7.43 8.72
CA ALA A 669 26.50 6.51 7.58
C ALA A 669 25.28 5.58 7.62
N ASN A 670 24.40 5.63 6.61
CA ASN A 670 23.21 4.77 6.54
C ASN A 670 23.19 3.90 5.27
N ASP A 671 24.34 3.33 4.92
CA ASP A 671 24.57 2.61 3.67
C ASP A 671 23.68 1.35 3.57
N GLY A 672 23.11 1.08 2.39
CA GLY A 672 22.25 -0.09 2.18
C GLY A 672 20.79 0.08 2.61
N LEU A 673 20.33 1.32 2.81
CA LEU A 673 18.95 1.60 3.22
C LEU A 673 17.93 1.05 2.21
N MET A 674 16.91 0.37 2.72
CA MET A 674 15.78 -0.10 1.94
C MET A 674 14.47 0.33 2.59
N LEU A 675 13.74 1.24 1.93
CA LEU A 675 12.36 1.62 2.28
C LEU A 675 11.44 1.08 1.19
N GLU A 676 10.67 0.04 1.49
CA GLU A 676 9.79 -0.64 0.53
C GLU A 676 8.35 -0.74 1.03
N GLY A 677 7.36 -0.31 0.24
CA GLY A 677 5.95 -0.59 0.58
C GLY A 677 5.41 0.17 1.80
N ASN A 678 6.14 1.16 2.32
CA ASN A 678 5.75 1.87 3.52
C ASN A 678 4.75 3.00 3.21
N THR A 679 3.90 3.31 4.18
CA THR A 679 3.00 4.47 4.13
C THR A 679 3.40 5.49 5.19
N PHE A 680 3.55 6.75 4.81
CA PHE A 680 3.81 7.86 5.71
C PHE A 680 2.66 8.86 5.58
N SER A 681 1.98 9.15 6.69
CA SER A 681 0.83 10.05 6.68
C SER A 681 0.79 10.95 7.92
N GLY A 682 0.46 12.22 7.73
CA GLY A 682 0.46 13.19 8.83
C GLY A 682 -0.03 14.57 8.43
N THR A 683 -0.17 15.45 9.43
CA THR A 683 -0.37 16.89 9.22
C THR A 683 0.38 17.69 10.29
N GLY A 684 1.29 18.56 9.86
CA GLY A 684 2.14 19.32 10.78
C GLY A 684 2.95 20.42 10.10
N PRO A 685 3.79 21.15 10.86
CA PRO A 685 4.54 22.31 10.36
C PRO A 685 5.86 21.99 9.64
N PHE A 686 6.51 20.86 9.97
CA PHE A 686 7.56 20.26 9.16
C PHE A 686 7.49 18.74 9.33
N LEU A 687 7.09 18.04 8.28
CA LEU A 687 7.01 16.58 8.22
C LEU A 687 7.85 16.03 7.06
N ALA A 688 8.71 15.05 7.36
CA ALA A 688 9.48 14.33 6.36
C ALA A 688 9.25 12.81 6.44
N GLY A 689 9.14 12.13 5.29
CA GLY A 689 9.10 10.67 5.26
C GLY A 689 10.46 10.07 5.64
N TYR A 690 11.48 10.41 4.84
CA TYR A 690 12.89 10.13 5.13
C TYR A 690 13.71 11.43 5.17
N LEU A 691 14.56 11.59 6.18
CA LEU A 691 15.50 12.70 6.29
C LEU A 691 16.86 12.18 6.72
N LEU A 692 17.91 12.43 5.94
CA LEU A 692 19.29 12.19 6.33
C LEU A 692 20.03 13.52 6.37
N ALA A 693 20.62 13.87 7.51
CA ALA A 693 21.33 15.14 7.67
C ALA A 693 22.60 15.00 8.52
N PRO A 694 23.59 15.90 8.35
CA PRO A 694 24.70 15.98 9.28
C PRO A 694 24.21 16.48 10.63
N ALA A 695 24.78 16.00 11.74
CA ALA A 695 24.56 16.59 13.05
C ALA A 695 25.83 17.33 13.48
N VAL A 696 25.68 18.61 13.85
CA VAL A 696 26.79 19.56 14.01
C VAL A 696 26.81 20.12 15.43
N GLN A 697 28.01 20.18 16.01
CA GLN A 697 28.29 20.89 17.25
C GLN A 697 29.45 21.85 17.08
N PHE A 698 29.27 23.10 17.51
CA PHE A 698 30.32 24.09 17.55
C PHE A 698 31.22 23.90 18.78
N ASN A 699 32.50 24.18 18.62
CA ASN A 699 33.35 24.43 19.78
C ASN A 699 32.98 25.77 20.43
N ALA A 700 33.24 25.89 21.73
CA ALA A 700 33.09 27.16 22.42
C ALA A 700 33.97 28.23 21.74
N PRO A 701 33.40 29.37 21.32
CA PRO A 701 34.15 30.37 20.59
C PRO A 701 35.28 30.96 21.43
N GLY A 702 36.47 31.12 20.83
CA GLY A 702 37.61 31.79 21.45
C GLY A 702 37.36 33.30 21.67
N LYS A 703 38.19 33.95 22.52
CA LYS A 703 38.16 35.41 22.75
C LYS A 703 38.75 36.19 21.57
N GLU A 704 38.31 35.96 20.35
CA GLU A 704 38.78 36.72 19.20
C GLU A 704 37.99 38.02 19.03
N LYS A 705 38.71 39.11 18.72
CA LYS A 705 38.11 40.42 18.48
C LYS A 705 37.51 40.46 17.07
N PRO A 706 36.25 40.88 16.89
CA PRO A 706 35.67 41.07 15.57
C PRO A 706 36.41 42.19 14.82
N THR A 707 36.97 41.89 13.66
CA THR A 707 37.58 42.90 12.77
C THR A 707 36.55 43.39 11.76
N THR A 708 36.15 44.66 11.85
CA THR A 708 35.21 45.34 10.94
C THR A 708 35.71 45.33 9.49
N ARG A 709 35.19 44.42 8.63
CA ARG A 709 35.48 44.37 7.19
C ARG A 709 34.30 44.99 6.41
N PRO A 710 34.52 45.88 5.45
CA PRO A 710 33.46 46.41 4.59
C PRO A 710 32.98 45.36 3.58
N PRO A 711 31.73 45.48 3.09
CA PRO A 711 31.17 44.56 2.10
C PRO A 711 31.98 44.62 0.79
N ILE A 712 32.26 43.45 0.22
CA ILE A 712 32.99 43.33 -1.05
C ILE A 712 32.05 43.58 -2.21
N ARG A 713 32.49 44.40 -3.17
CA ARG A 713 31.85 44.47 -4.49
C ARG A 713 32.36 43.30 -5.34
N LEU A 714 31.44 42.44 -5.76
CA LEU A 714 31.71 41.42 -6.78
C LEU A 714 32.24 42.08 -8.08
N PRO A 715 33.25 41.49 -8.75
CA PRO A 715 33.89 42.05 -9.94
C PRO A 715 32.91 42.27 -11.10
N GLY A 716 33.15 43.34 -11.86
CA GLY A 716 32.30 43.85 -12.96
C GLY A 716 32.20 42.98 -14.23
N GLY A 717 32.52 41.69 -14.16
CA GLY A 717 32.27 40.70 -15.21
C GLY A 717 31.36 39.55 -14.76
N ILE A 718 31.10 39.42 -13.46
CA ILE A 718 29.99 38.65 -12.92
C ILE A 718 28.94 39.72 -12.63
N ASN A 719 28.03 39.91 -13.57
CA ASN A 719 26.92 40.83 -13.40
C ASN A 719 26.41 40.69 -11.97
N ARG A 720 26.34 41.83 -11.26
CA ARG A 720 25.42 41.96 -10.14
C ARG A 720 24.15 41.28 -10.63
N PHE A 721 23.69 40.26 -9.93
CA PHE A 721 22.27 40.15 -9.76
C PHE A 721 21.98 41.20 -8.69
N PRO A 722 21.49 42.41 -9.03
CA PRO A 722 20.65 43.06 -8.05
C PRO A 722 19.60 42.02 -7.66
N LEU A 723 19.44 41.73 -6.38
CA LEU A 723 18.25 41.00 -5.93
C LEU A 723 16.96 41.70 -6.40
N THR A 724 17.03 43.00 -6.74
CA THR A 724 15.96 43.75 -7.40
C THR A 724 15.69 43.34 -8.86
N ASP A 725 16.64 42.69 -9.55
CA ASP A 725 16.49 42.18 -10.93
C ASP A 725 15.92 40.75 -10.98
N LEU A 726 16.16 39.92 -9.94
CA LEU A 726 15.36 38.70 -9.74
C LEU A 726 13.91 39.05 -9.39
N ALA A 727 13.69 40.15 -8.65
CA ALA A 727 12.36 40.68 -8.36
C ALA A 727 11.70 41.37 -9.58
N THR A 728 12.45 41.79 -10.62
CA THR A 728 11.84 42.30 -11.85
C THR A 728 11.49 41.22 -12.87
N ALA A 729 12.12 40.04 -12.81
CA ALA A 729 11.62 38.87 -13.53
C ALA A 729 10.24 38.43 -13.02
N ALA A 730 9.93 38.67 -11.74
CA ALA A 730 8.62 38.43 -11.14
C ALA A 730 7.57 39.53 -11.40
N SER A 731 7.96 40.70 -11.95
CA SER A 731 7.02 41.80 -12.23
C SER A 731 6.84 42.14 -13.72
N ALA A 732 7.38 41.32 -14.63
CA ALA A 732 7.13 41.45 -16.07
C ALA A 732 5.86 40.73 -16.56
N GLY A 733 4.98 40.31 -15.63
CA GLY A 733 3.61 39.95 -15.96
C GLY A 733 2.79 41.21 -16.27
N THR A 734 2.21 41.25 -17.46
CA THR A 734 1.01 42.03 -17.87
C THR A 734 1.12 43.33 -18.71
N ASP A 735 2.20 43.64 -19.44
CA ASP A 735 2.07 44.69 -20.48
C ASP A 735 2.98 44.54 -21.72
N ALA A 736 2.37 44.16 -22.85
CA ALA A 736 3.01 43.97 -24.16
C ALA A 736 3.55 45.26 -24.84
N LYS A 737 3.63 46.38 -24.12
CA LYS A 737 4.01 47.69 -24.68
C LYS A 737 5.43 48.15 -24.34
N ALA A 738 6.06 47.59 -23.30
CA ALA A 738 7.43 47.96 -22.90
C ALA A 738 8.54 47.21 -23.68
N ALA A 739 8.21 46.10 -24.35
CA ALA A 739 9.17 45.26 -25.09
C ALA A 739 9.71 45.88 -26.39
N LYS A 740 9.24 47.07 -26.81
CA LYS A 740 9.59 47.68 -28.11
C LYS A 740 10.81 48.62 -28.09
N THR A 741 11.49 48.79 -26.96
CA THR A 741 12.59 49.76 -26.82
C THR A 741 13.93 49.18 -26.38
N ALA A 742 14.03 47.87 -26.14
CA ALA A 742 15.33 47.22 -25.95
C ALA A 742 16.07 47.15 -27.30
N LYS A 743 17.32 47.64 -27.37
CA LYS A 743 18.13 47.56 -28.58
C LYS A 743 18.46 46.10 -28.86
N ALA A 744 18.48 45.72 -30.14
CA ALA A 744 18.78 44.35 -30.58
C ALA A 744 20.12 43.78 -30.05
N ALA A 745 21.08 44.64 -29.69
CA ALA A 745 22.34 44.24 -29.06
C ALA A 745 22.17 43.80 -27.60
N ASP A 746 21.26 44.41 -26.85
CA ASP A 746 20.96 44.06 -25.45
C ASP A 746 20.18 42.74 -25.39
N GLN A 747 19.36 42.46 -26.39
CA GLN A 747 18.60 41.21 -26.52
C GLN A 747 19.50 40.02 -26.89
N ALA A 748 20.54 40.24 -27.70
CA ALA A 748 21.55 39.23 -28.03
C ALA A 748 22.56 39.00 -26.89
N ALA A 749 22.94 40.04 -26.15
CA ALA A 749 23.78 39.93 -24.96
C ALA A 749 23.07 39.21 -23.81
N LEU A 750 21.76 39.43 -23.64
CA LEU A 750 20.96 38.72 -22.65
C LEU A 750 20.81 37.23 -23.02
N ALA A 751 20.60 36.90 -24.30
CA ALA A 751 20.50 35.52 -24.79
C ALA A 751 21.84 34.74 -24.78
N ALA A 752 22.98 35.42 -24.94
CA ALA A 752 24.29 34.76 -24.87
C ALA A 752 24.75 34.47 -23.43
N VAL A 753 24.21 35.18 -22.43
CA VAL A 753 24.56 35.03 -21.02
C VAL A 753 23.70 33.97 -20.30
N THR A 754 22.50 33.65 -20.81
CA THR A 754 21.49 32.86 -20.08
C THR A 754 21.45 31.36 -20.33
N HIS A 755 22.04 30.79 -21.40
CA HIS A 755 21.61 29.45 -21.83
C HIS A 755 22.45 28.23 -21.40
N THR A 756 23.62 28.40 -20.77
CA THR A 756 24.37 27.25 -20.21
C THR A 756 25.35 27.64 -19.12
N THR A 757 25.87 28.87 -19.15
CA THR A 757 26.81 29.38 -18.16
C THR A 757 26.15 30.12 -16.99
N GLY A 758 24.91 30.59 -17.12
CA GLY A 758 24.26 31.43 -16.09
C GLY A 758 23.78 30.67 -14.84
N VAL A 759 23.31 29.43 -15.00
CA VAL A 759 22.75 28.61 -13.90
C VAL A 759 23.86 28.05 -13.01
N LEU A 760 24.89 27.46 -13.61
CA LEU A 760 26.11 27.06 -12.89
C LEU A 760 26.76 28.28 -12.23
N ARG A 761 26.80 29.45 -12.90
CA ARG A 761 27.26 30.70 -12.28
C ARG A 761 26.35 31.23 -11.16
N ALA A 762 25.07 30.89 -11.12
CA ALA A 762 24.17 31.26 -10.02
C ALA A 762 24.40 30.37 -8.80
N VAL A 763 24.63 29.07 -9.01
CA VAL A 763 25.07 28.13 -7.96
C VAL A 763 26.47 28.46 -7.48
N ASP A 764 27.43 28.65 -8.39
CA ASP A 764 28.76 29.16 -8.08
C ASP A 764 28.68 30.55 -7.45
N GLY A 765 27.69 31.36 -7.83
CA GLY A 765 27.35 32.65 -7.24
C GLY A 765 26.95 32.53 -5.77
N LEU A 766 26.07 31.57 -5.44
CA LEU A 766 25.74 31.22 -4.05
C LEU A 766 26.97 30.68 -3.30
N ARG A 767 27.81 29.88 -3.97
CA ARG A 767 29.07 29.36 -3.43
C ARG A 767 30.12 30.47 -3.22
N THR A 768 30.08 31.54 -4.02
CA THR A 768 31.05 32.67 -4.03
C THR A 768 30.56 33.94 -3.32
N LEU A 769 29.26 34.07 -3.02
CA LEU A 769 28.66 35.11 -2.17
C LEU A 769 29.24 35.12 -0.73
N ALA A 770 30.03 34.11 -0.39
CA ALA A 770 30.87 33.99 0.79
C ALA A 770 31.95 35.10 0.87
N VAL A 771 31.64 36.20 1.54
CA VAL A 771 32.58 37.30 1.80
C VAL A 771 32.68 37.59 3.28
N PHE A 772 33.87 37.56 3.87
CA PHE A 772 34.13 37.95 5.25
C PHE A 772 33.49 39.29 5.67
N ALA A 773 32.69 39.24 6.72
CA ALA A 773 32.18 40.33 7.52
C ALA A 773 32.17 39.89 9.00
N PRO A 774 32.17 40.83 9.93
CA PRO A 774 32.26 40.55 11.34
C PRO A 774 30.84 40.54 11.89
N GLN A 775 30.24 39.37 12.02
CA GLN A 775 29.30 39.19 13.13
C GLN A 775 30.15 38.85 14.37
N THR A 776 29.70 39.30 15.54
CA THR A 776 30.49 39.32 16.78
C THR A 776 30.94 37.95 17.30
N GLN A 777 30.58 36.84 16.64
CA GLN A 777 31.22 35.52 16.77
C GLN A 777 30.92 34.67 15.52
N ASN A 778 31.95 34.25 14.79
CA ASN A 778 31.83 33.23 13.74
C ASN A 778 32.00 31.85 14.38
N LEU A 779 30.89 31.16 14.66
CA LEU A 779 30.90 29.90 15.42
C LEU A 779 31.58 28.77 14.63
N ALA A 780 31.37 28.73 13.31
CA ALA A 780 32.03 27.75 12.43
C ALA A 780 33.56 27.94 12.42
N ALA A 781 34.08 29.16 12.59
CA ALA A 781 35.52 29.43 12.66
C ALA A 781 36.21 28.72 13.82
N ALA A 782 35.52 28.50 14.93
CA ALA A 782 36.06 27.82 16.11
C ALA A 782 36.24 26.30 15.89
N GLY A 783 35.76 25.76 14.76
CA GLY A 783 35.69 24.34 14.51
C GLY A 783 34.61 23.67 15.37
N GLY A 784 34.62 22.35 15.40
CA GLY A 784 33.61 21.59 16.13
C GLY A 784 33.63 20.11 15.84
N GLN A 785 32.49 19.46 16.05
CA GLN A 785 32.27 18.05 15.77
C GLN A 785 31.11 17.89 14.80
N VAL A 786 31.26 16.96 13.85
CA VAL A 786 30.24 16.66 12.84
C VAL A 786 30.04 15.15 12.78
N LEU A 787 28.80 14.71 12.93
CA LEU A 787 28.38 13.37 12.51
C LEU A 787 28.14 13.41 11.00
N VAL A 788 29.08 12.84 10.25
CA VAL A 788 29.15 12.96 8.79
C VAL A 788 28.19 11.97 8.13
N PRO A 789 27.17 12.43 7.39
CA PRO A 789 26.22 11.55 6.75
C PRO A 789 26.77 10.98 5.44
N SER A 790 26.50 9.69 5.18
CA SER A 790 26.75 9.05 3.90
C SER A 790 25.64 8.07 3.55
N LEU A 791 25.39 7.90 2.25
CA LEU A 791 24.40 6.97 1.73
C LEU A 791 24.92 6.32 0.44
N MET A 792 25.79 5.31 0.59
CA MET A 792 26.43 4.65 -0.56
C MET A 792 25.45 3.94 -1.48
N SER A 793 24.41 3.34 -0.91
CA SER A 793 23.30 2.73 -1.63
C SER A 793 21.99 2.93 -0.87
N ALA A 794 20.91 3.20 -1.61
CA ALA A 794 19.57 3.23 -1.06
C ALA A 794 18.52 2.81 -2.10
N SER A 795 17.48 2.11 -1.64
CA SER A 795 16.30 1.74 -2.44
C SER A 795 15.06 2.24 -1.71
N ILE A 796 14.42 3.28 -2.26
CA ILE A 796 13.18 3.85 -1.75
C ILE A 796 12.12 3.58 -2.82
N ARG A 797 11.32 2.52 -2.64
CA ARG A 797 10.39 2.05 -3.67
C ARG A 797 9.03 1.64 -3.15
N ASN A 798 8.00 1.80 -3.98
CA ASN A 798 6.61 1.45 -3.64
C ASN A 798 6.08 2.10 -2.35
N ASN A 799 6.64 3.24 -1.91
CA ASN A 799 6.16 3.91 -0.70
C ASN A 799 5.06 4.93 -1.06
N ASP A 800 4.18 5.21 -0.09
CA ASP A 800 3.18 6.27 -0.15
C ASP A 800 3.53 7.37 0.87
N PHE A 801 3.70 8.60 0.39
CA PHE A 801 4.00 9.77 1.21
C PHE A 801 2.86 10.76 1.08
N SER A 802 2.03 10.91 2.11
CA SER A 802 0.83 11.75 2.07
C SER A 802 0.79 12.80 3.18
N GLY A 803 0.46 14.05 2.84
CA GLY A 803 0.32 15.14 3.79
C GLY A 803 1.63 15.64 4.42
N LEU A 804 2.78 15.34 3.79
CA LEU A 804 4.11 15.71 4.29
C LEU A 804 4.62 17.01 3.66
N ASP A 805 5.60 17.67 4.28
CA ASP A 805 6.31 18.79 3.67
C ASP A 805 7.37 18.31 2.68
N ILE A 806 7.96 17.13 2.90
CA ILE A 806 8.88 16.48 1.96
C ILE A 806 8.84 14.96 2.04
N ALA A 807 8.80 14.26 0.91
CA ALA A 807 8.82 12.80 0.92
C ALA A 807 10.19 12.24 1.37
N ALA A 808 11.27 12.68 0.72
CA ALA A 808 12.63 12.29 1.09
C ALA A 808 13.62 13.44 0.91
N LEU A 809 14.41 13.74 1.96
CA LEU A 809 15.47 14.74 1.95
C LEU A 809 16.81 14.14 2.37
N ILE A 810 17.72 14.00 1.41
CA ILE A 810 19.04 13.37 1.60
C ILE A 810 20.11 14.44 1.52
N LEU A 811 20.62 14.85 2.68
CA LEU A 811 21.65 15.87 2.84
C LEU A 811 23.02 15.24 3.10
N ALA A 812 23.47 14.42 2.16
CA ALA A 812 24.64 13.56 2.30
C ALA A 812 25.34 13.34 0.96
N GLN A 813 26.56 12.80 0.99
CA GLN A 813 27.13 12.18 -0.20
C GLN A 813 26.39 10.87 -0.49
N ALA A 814 25.69 10.84 -1.62
CA ALA A 814 24.89 9.72 -2.06
C ALA A 814 25.56 8.98 -3.23
N GLY A 815 25.59 7.65 -3.17
CA GLY A 815 26.03 6.79 -4.26
C GLY A 815 24.86 6.34 -5.14
N ALA A 816 24.58 5.04 -5.15
CA ALA A 816 23.50 4.46 -5.94
C ALA A 816 22.15 4.62 -5.22
N VAL A 817 21.27 5.48 -5.71
CA VAL A 817 19.95 5.71 -5.11
C VAL A 817 18.85 5.36 -6.12
N ASP A 818 18.02 4.39 -5.78
CA ASP A 818 16.83 4.04 -6.56
C ASP A 818 15.56 4.59 -5.90
N PHE A 819 14.86 5.43 -6.65
CA PHE A 819 13.53 5.90 -6.35
C PHE A 819 12.55 5.30 -7.35
N SER A 820 11.79 4.28 -6.99
CA SER A 820 10.91 3.61 -7.94
C SER A 820 9.49 3.39 -7.46
N ALA A 821 8.50 3.70 -8.31
CA ALA A 821 7.08 3.44 -8.06
C ALA A 821 6.52 4.06 -6.74
N ASN A 822 7.09 5.16 -6.25
CA ASN A 822 6.55 5.84 -5.08
C ASN A 822 5.34 6.72 -5.46
N GLN A 823 4.38 6.81 -4.55
CA GLN A 823 3.30 7.79 -4.56
C GLN A 823 3.69 8.92 -3.60
N VAL A 824 3.64 10.16 -4.08
CA VAL A 824 3.98 11.35 -3.31
C VAL A 824 2.85 12.36 -3.44
N ASP A 825 2.25 12.71 -2.32
CA ASP A 825 1.33 13.83 -2.11
C ASP A 825 1.87 14.69 -0.95
N ALA A 826 2.95 15.41 -1.24
CA ALA A 826 3.73 16.20 -0.27
C ALA A 826 4.14 17.56 -0.88
N GLY A 827 4.60 18.52 -0.07
CA GLY A 827 5.09 19.82 -0.57
C GLY A 827 6.31 19.69 -1.49
N GLY A 828 7.32 18.95 -1.04
CA GLY A 828 8.50 18.55 -1.79
C GLY A 828 8.55 17.05 -2.06
N GLY A 829 9.14 16.65 -3.18
CA GLY A 829 9.28 15.24 -3.55
C GLY A 829 10.55 14.58 -3.00
N LEU A 830 11.41 14.13 -3.90
CA LEU A 830 12.58 13.28 -3.62
C LEU A 830 13.87 14.06 -3.88
N TRP A 831 14.59 14.44 -2.83
CA TRP A 831 15.70 15.40 -2.92
C TRP A 831 17.02 14.78 -2.47
N ILE A 832 18.07 14.97 -3.28
CA ILE A 832 19.46 14.66 -2.95
C ILE A 832 20.28 15.94 -3.09
N VAL A 833 20.83 16.41 -1.97
CA VAL A 833 21.59 17.66 -1.92
C VAL A 833 22.94 17.41 -1.29
N ASP A 834 23.99 17.70 -2.05
CA ASP A 834 25.37 17.65 -1.55
C ASP A 834 25.54 18.58 -0.35
N PRO A 835 26.30 18.18 0.69
CA PRO A 835 26.57 19.01 1.86
C PRO A 835 27.04 20.44 1.57
N GLN A 836 27.74 20.67 0.46
CA GLN A 836 28.16 22.02 0.07
C GLN A 836 27.01 22.92 -0.40
N ASP A 837 25.93 22.34 -0.92
CA ASP A 837 24.80 23.06 -1.51
C ASP A 837 23.61 23.19 -0.56
N GLN A 838 23.68 22.60 0.64
CA GLN A 838 22.64 22.70 1.70
C GLN A 838 22.26 24.14 2.05
N LEU A 839 23.14 25.11 1.78
CA LEU A 839 22.92 26.53 2.00
C LEU A 839 21.71 27.09 1.22
N VAL A 840 21.26 26.39 0.18
CA VAL A 840 20.06 26.75 -0.57
C VAL A 840 18.80 26.80 0.32
N PHE A 841 18.74 25.97 1.37
CA PHE A 841 17.56 25.88 2.26
C PHE A 841 17.42 27.07 3.20
N ALA A 842 18.46 27.89 3.37
CA ALA A 842 18.35 29.14 4.11
C ALA A 842 17.38 30.13 3.44
N TYR A 843 17.05 29.91 2.17
CA TYR A 843 16.14 30.72 1.35
C TYR A 843 14.79 30.05 1.09
N ASP A 844 14.58 28.83 1.60
CA ASP A 844 13.32 28.12 1.47
C ASP A 844 12.63 28.10 2.85
N THR A 845 11.50 28.81 2.96
CA THR A 845 10.80 28.95 4.25
C THR A 845 10.27 27.63 4.79
N THR A 846 9.98 26.66 3.92
CA THR A 846 9.43 25.35 4.28
C THR A 846 10.55 24.44 4.82
N MET A 847 11.72 24.47 4.19
CA MET A 847 12.87 23.60 4.55
C MET A 847 13.80 24.22 5.60
N LEU A 848 13.75 25.55 5.80
CA LEU A 848 14.60 26.27 6.73
C LEU A 848 14.55 25.68 8.15
N LEU A 849 13.34 25.46 8.66
CA LEU A 849 13.13 24.95 10.02
C LEU A 849 13.57 23.49 10.15
N GLY A 850 13.17 22.63 9.21
CA GLY A 850 13.53 21.21 9.23
C GLY A 850 15.04 21.01 9.14
N SER A 851 15.71 21.73 8.24
CA SER A 851 17.15 21.68 8.07
C SER A 851 17.90 22.21 9.30
N LEU A 852 17.41 23.29 9.90
CA LEU A 852 17.96 23.83 11.16
C LEU A 852 17.96 22.78 12.27
N VAL A 853 16.79 22.18 12.52
CA VAL A 853 16.62 21.22 13.61
C VAL A 853 17.43 19.97 13.34
N ALA A 854 17.42 19.46 12.11
CA ALA A 854 18.19 18.28 11.73
C ALA A 854 19.71 18.50 11.85
N CYS A 855 20.21 19.65 11.39
CA CYS A 855 21.64 19.98 11.44
C CYS A 855 22.17 20.24 12.85
N ALA A 856 21.36 20.82 13.73
CA ALA A 856 21.75 21.10 15.10
C ALA A 856 21.28 20.03 16.10
N TYR A 857 20.68 18.94 15.62
CA TYR A 857 20.18 17.88 16.47
C TYR A 857 21.33 17.30 17.33
N PRO A 858 21.11 17.03 18.63
CA PRO A 858 22.17 16.56 19.50
C PRO A 858 22.90 15.32 18.99
N LEU A 859 24.21 15.26 19.25
CA LEU A 859 25.01 14.09 18.92
C LEU A 859 24.64 12.90 19.83
N PRO A 860 24.76 11.65 19.35
CA PRO A 860 24.34 10.45 20.10
C PRO A 860 24.92 10.35 21.52
N ALA A 861 26.18 10.76 21.69
CA ALA A 861 26.88 10.73 22.98
C ALA A 861 26.30 11.71 24.02
N GLU A 862 25.69 12.83 23.60
CA GLU A 862 25.02 13.74 24.54
C GLU A 862 23.69 13.21 25.05
N GLN A 863 23.10 12.31 24.28
CA GLN A 863 21.80 11.70 24.55
C GLN A 863 21.95 10.38 25.29
N GLY A 864 23.17 9.88 25.47
CA GLY A 864 23.44 8.59 26.10
C GLY A 864 23.04 7.38 25.23
N ILE A 865 22.89 7.59 23.91
CA ILE A 865 22.40 6.57 22.96
C ILE A 865 23.56 5.81 22.28
N GLY A 866 24.82 6.20 22.53
CA GLY A 866 26.02 5.46 22.15
C GLY A 866 27.25 6.32 21.90
N ASP A 867 28.43 5.74 22.06
CA ASP A 867 29.72 6.39 21.73
C ASP A 867 30.03 6.20 20.24
N ILE A 868 29.37 7.02 19.40
CA ILE A 868 29.57 7.00 17.95
C ILE A 868 30.72 7.94 17.55
N ALA A 869 31.57 7.46 16.64
CA ALA A 869 32.65 8.27 16.07
C ALA A 869 32.09 9.49 15.33
N VAL A 870 32.62 10.67 15.68
CA VAL A 870 32.31 11.95 15.04
C VAL A 870 33.59 12.54 14.46
N THR A 871 33.47 13.28 13.37
CA THR A 871 34.61 13.93 12.74
C THR A 871 34.89 15.27 13.41
N ALA A 872 36.11 15.44 13.93
CA ALA A 872 36.57 16.70 14.49
C ALA A 872 36.98 17.66 13.37
N VAL A 873 36.30 18.79 13.27
CA VAL A 873 36.68 19.89 12.39
C VAL A 873 37.56 20.86 13.16
N LYS A 874 38.78 21.10 12.67
CA LYS A 874 39.72 22.04 13.28
C LYS A 874 39.22 23.47 13.14
N ALA A 875 39.63 24.33 14.08
CA ALA A 875 39.44 25.76 13.93
C ALA A 875 40.07 26.27 12.62
N ALA A 876 39.43 27.27 12.03
CA ALA A 876 39.84 27.84 10.76
C ALA A 876 41.27 28.40 10.83
N SER A 877 42.02 28.23 9.74
CA SER A 877 43.36 28.80 9.67
C SER A 877 43.29 30.31 9.44
N PRO A 878 44.14 31.12 10.08
CA PRO A 878 44.23 32.54 9.78
C PRO A 878 44.49 32.78 8.28
N PRO A 879 43.86 33.78 7.65
CA PRO A 879 44.11 34.09 6.25
C PRO A 879 45.58 34.38 5.96
N VAL A 880 46.13 33.76 4.92
CA VAL A 880 47.47 34.01 4.40
C VAL A 880 47.38 35.07 3.31
N ARG A 881 48.02 36.22 3.53
CA ARG A 881 47.96 37.38 2.64
C ARG A 881 49.34 37.74 2.13
N ILE A 882 49.53 37.59 0.83
CA ILE A 882 50.79 37.88 0.15
C ILE A 882 50.61 38.95 -0.92
N TYR A 883 51.64 39.74 -1.17
CA TYR A 883 51.62 40.68 -2.29
C TYR A 883 53.01 40.96 -2.85
N ALA A 884 53.08 41.47 -4.08
CA ALA A 884 54.32 41.68 -4.81
C ALA A 884 55.15 42.91 -4.36
N GLY A 885 54.83 43.52 -3.21
CA GLY A 885 55.49 44.73 -2.72
C GLY A 885 56.76 44.49 -1.89
N PRO A 886 57.51 45.57 -1.57
CA PRO A 886 58.85 45.48 -0.99
C PRO A 886 58.90 45.27 0.53
N LYS A 887 57.81 45.54 1.27
CA LYS A 887 57.73 45.45 2.74
C LYS A 887 56.31 45.06 3.14
N SER A 888 56.02 44.68 4.38
CA SER A 888 54.62 44.42 4.76
C SER A 888 53.75 45.68 4.62
N PHE A 889 52.51 45.50 4.18
CA PHE A 889 51.50 46.56 4.04
C PHE A 889 50.29 46.20 4.90
N THR A 890 49.81 47.14 5.70
CA THR A 890 48.56 46.99 6.44
C THR A 890 47.48 47.78 5.73
N ASP A 891 46.42 47.10 5.31
CA ASP A 891 45.32 47.76 4.62
C ASP A 891 44.40 48.53 5.58
N SER A 892 43.42 49.24 5.01
CA SER A 892 42.46 50.04 5.76
C SER A 892 41.58 49.26 6.76
N THR A 893 41.56 47.93 6.67
CA THR A 893 40.82 47.04 7.59
C THR A 893 41.69 46.44 8.69
N GLY A 894 42.99 46.75 8.68
CA GLY A 894 43.96 46.24 9.65
C GLY A 894 44.58 44.90 9.25
N ASP A 895 44.28 44.38 8.06
CA ASP A 895 44.86 43.14 7.56
C ASP A 895 46.31 43.36 7.10
N VAL A 896 47.22 42.47 7.50
CA VAL A 896 48.64 42.56 7.17
C VAL A 896 48.96 41.70 5.94
N TRP A 897 49.42 42.34 4.88
CA TRP A 897 49.89 41.74 3.63
C TRP A 897 51.42 41.65 3.63
N THR A 898 51.95 40.44 3.48
CA THR A 898 53.39 40.17 3.54
C THR A 898 53.99 40.08 2.13
N PRO A 899 55.23 40.55 1.88
CA PRO A 899 55.90 40.32 0.61
C PRO A 899 55.91 38.83 0.24
N ASP A 900 55.53 38.52 -0.98
CA ASP A 900 55.31 37.14 -1.46
C ASP A 900 56.52 36.21 -1.29
N ALA A 901 57.74 36.71 -1.53
CA ALA A 901 58.98 35.97 -1.36
C ALA A 901 59.36 35.68 0.11
N ASN A 902 58.72 36.33 1.08
CA ASN A 902 59.07 36.26 2.51
C ASN A 902 57.92 35.69 3.38
N ALA A 903 56.81 35.29 2.77
CA ALA A 903 55.64 34.82 3.51
C ALA A 903 55.85 33.40 4.04
N ALA A 904 55.59 33.19 5.34
CA ALA A 904 55.69 31.87 5.94
C ALA A 904 54.64 30.91 5.36
N GLY A 905 55.06 29.69 5.03
CA GLY A 905 54.17 28.65 4.47
C GLY A 905 53.81 28.85 3.00
N VAL A 906 54.39 29.84 2.31
CA VAL A 906 54.19 30.10 0.88
C VAL A 906 55.51 29.91 0.14
N ALA A 907 55.53 29.05 -0.87
CA ALA A 907 56.64 28.92 -1.80
C ALA A 907 56.28 29.59 -3.13
N VAL A 908 57.23 30.28 -3.74
CA VAL A 908 57.08 30.91 -5.06
C VAL A 908 58.02 30.24 -6.04
N SER A 909 57.52 29.87 -7.21
CA SER A 909 58.33 29.33 -8.31
C SER A 909 58.18 30.22 -9.55
N GLY A 910 59.29 30.63 -10.16
CA GLY A 910 59.28 31.44 -11.38
C GLY A 910 58.83 32.90 -11.21
N GLY A 911 58.59 33.57 -12.35
CA GLY A 911 58.18 34.96 -12.44
C GLY A 911 59.23 35.99 -11.99
N SER A 912 58.97 37.25 -12.33
CA SER A 912 59.75 38.42 -11.91
C SER A 912 58.86 39.45 -11.24
N LEU A 913 59.45 40.32 -10.42
CA LEU A 913 58.74 41.42 -9.77
C LEU A 913 58.86 42.69 -10.61
N ASN A 914 57.74 43.34 -10.90
CA ASN A 914 57.69 44.69 -11.46
C ASN A 914 57.19 45.67 -10.39
N ARG A 915 58.06 46.61 -10.03
CA ARG A 915 57.85 47.61 -8.97
C ARG A 915 58.23 48.99 -9.50
N PRO A 916 57.31 49.69 -10.18
CA PRO A 916 57.58 51.02 -10.71
C PRO A 916 58.06 51.97 -9.61
N ALA A 917 59.15 52.72 -9.86
CA ALA A 917 59.68 53.67 -8.88
C ALA A 917 58.68 54.79 -8.54
N ASN A 918 57.86 55.17 -9.53
CA ASN A 918 56.75 56.10 -9.41
C ASN A 918 55.46 55.42 -9.91
N PRO A 919 54.76 54.64 -9.06
CA PRO A 919 53.57 53.92 -9.49
C PRO A 919 52.42 54.89 -9.80
N ALA A 920 51.63 54.58 -10.84
CA ALA A 920 50.43 55.33 -11.16
C ALA A 920 49.36 55.17 -10.08
N ALA A 921 48.45 56.15 -9.95
CA ALA A 921 47.31 56.04 -9.04
C ALA A 921 46.36 54.95 -9.53
N ILE A 922 45.95 54.06 -8.63
CA ILE A 922 44.99 52.98 -8.96
C ILE A 922 43.59 53.42 -8.51
N THR A 923 42.63 53.34 -9.42
CA THR A 923 41.22 53.58 -9.12
C THR A 923 40.51 52.27 -8.77
N ASN A 924 39.40 52.34 -8.02
CA ASN A 924 38.62 51.17 -7.59
C ASN A 924 39.36 50.19 -6.64
N ALA A 925 40.43 50.64 -5.96
CA ALA A 925 41.11 49.81 -4.98
C ALA A 925 40.17 49.43 -3.82
N LEU A 926 40.11 48.13 -3.52
CA LEU A 926 39.33 47.57 -2.40
C LEU A 926 40.26 47.04 -1.30
N PRO A 927 39.89 47.19 -0.01
CA PRO A 927 38.59 47.70 0.47
C PRO A 927 38.41 49.22 0.45
N ALA A 928 39.49 50.01 0.46
CA ALA A 928 39.43 51.46 0.32
C ALA A 928 40.46 51.99 -0.68
N ALA A 929 40.25 53.24 -1.15
CA ALA A 929 41.18 53.90 -2.07
C ALA A 929 42.61 54.04 -1.52
N SER A 930 42.78 54.01 -0.18
CA SER A 930 44.10 53.98 0.48
C SER A 930 44.89 52.70 0.22
N ASP A 931 44.23 51.63 -0.22
CA ASP A 931 44.81 50.30 -0.37
C ASP A 931 45.38 50.04 -1.79
N GLN A 932 45.50 51.10 -2.60
CA GLN A 932 46.07 51.06 -3.95
C GLN A 932 47.47 50.41 -4.02
N ALA A 933 48.23 50.42 -2.93
CA ALA A 933 49.55 49.80 -2.86
C ALA A 933 49.54 48.31 -3.20
N LEU A 934 48.43 47.60 -2.97
CA LEU A 934 48.27 46.17 -3.31
C LEU A 934 48.20 45.91 -4.83
N TYR A 935 47.96 46.95 -5.63
CA TYR A 935 47.76 46.88 -7.07
C TYR A 935 48.83 47.63 -7.87
N GLN A 936 49.70 48.39 -7.19
CA GLN A 936 50.76 49.22 -7.78
C GLN A 936 52.06 48.46 -8.08
N SER A 937 52.14 47.20 -7.65
CA SER A 937 53.24 46.28 -7.92
C SER A 937 52.69 44.92 -8.34
N GLU A 938 53.45 44.17 -9.12
CA GLU A 938 53.03 42.87 -9.63
C GLU A 938 54.18 41.86 -9.66
N ARG A 939 53.83 40.59 -9.53
CA ARG A 939 54.64 39.50 -10.07
C ARG A 939 54.12 39.20 -11.47
N PHE A 940 55.02 39.05 -12.43
CA PHE A 940 54.66 38.78 -13.83
C PHE A 940 55.56 37.72 -14.47
N GLY A 941 55.09 37.11 -15.57
CA GLY A 941 55.74 36.01 -16.28
C GLY A 941 54.97 34.70 -16.14
N SER A 942 55.66 33.57 -16.25
CA SER A 942 55.12 32.26 -15.85
C SER A 942 55.61 31.93 -14.44
N PHE A 943 54.68 31.73 -13.51
CA PHE A 943 55.00 31.52 -12.10
C PHE A 943 53.87 30.79 -11.36
N SER A 944 54.19 30.31 -10.15
CA SER A 944 53.22 29.70 -9.26
C SER A 944 53.45 30.03 -7.79
N TYR A 945 52.35 30.00 -7.02
CA TYR A 945 52.33 30.10 -5.57
C TYR A 945 51.85 28.78 -4.97
N THR A 946 52.62 28.23 -4.03
CA THR A 946 52.24 27.01 -3.29
C THR A 946 52.09 27.34 -1.81
N PHE A 947 50.86 27.36 -1.33
CA PHE A 947 50.51 27.48 0.08
C PHE A 947 50.56 26.09 0.71
N SER A 948 51.22 25.92 1.86
CA SER A 948 51.44 24.62 2.52
C SER A 948 50.97 24.62 3.98
N ASN A 949 50.85 23.41 4.56
CA ASN A 949 50.40 23.17 5.94
C ASN A 949 48.95 23.59 6.20
N LEU A 950 48.10 23.46 5.18
CA LEU A 950 46.68 23.76 5.28
C LEU A 950 45.93 22.55 5.86
N PRO A 951 45.16 22.71 6.95
CA PRO A 951 44.18 21.72 7.39
C PRO A 951 43.20 21.32 6.28
N ALA A 952 42.60 20.13 6.42
CA ALA A 952 41.46 19.75 5.59
C ALA A 952 40.28 20.72 5.83
N GLY A 953 39.64 21.14 4.76
CA GLY A 953 38.57 22.12 4.76
C GLY A 953 38.47 22.84 3.42
N TYR A 954 37.45 23.66 3.26
CA TYR A 954 37.28 24.49 2.07
C TYR A 954 37.99 25.83 2.26
N TYR A 955 38.57 26.33 1.18
CA TYR A 955 39.32 27.58 1.14
C TYR A 955 38.80 28.49 0.03
N GLN A 956 39.02 29.78 0.25
CA GLN A 956 38.80 30.83 -0.72
C GLN A 956 40.13 31.45 -1.13
N VAL A 957 40.32 31.64 -2.43
CA VAL A 957 41.45 32.35 -3.04
C VAL A 957 40.93 33.67 -3.60
N ARG A 958 41.54 34.79 -3.21
CA ARG A 958 41.32 36.11 -3.82
C ARG A 958 42.59 36.59 -4.50
N LEU A 959 42.48 36.90 -5.78
CA LEU A 959 43.54 37.43 -6.63
C LEU A 959 43.25 38.90 -6.93
N LYS A 960 44.21 39.78 -6.67
CA LYS A 960 44.09 41.22 -6.88
C LYS A 960 44.91 41.63 -8.09
N PHE A 961 44.29 42.27 -9.07
CA PHE A 961 44.90 42.70 -10.32
C PHE A 961 44.65 44.18 -10.61
N ALA A 962 45.56 44.81 -11.34
CA ALA A 962 45.32 46.05 -12.08
C ALA A 962 46.26 46.07 -13.27
N GLU A 963 45.81 46.46 -14.47
CA GLU A 963 46.72 46.57 -15.61
C GLU A 963 47.57 47.85 -15.51
N ILE A 964 48.87 47.72 -15.23
CA ILE A 964 49.78 48.84 -14.93
C ILE A 964 50.90 49.01 -15.96
N ALA A 965 50.95 48.16 -16.98
CA ALA A 965 51.96 48.16 -18.03
C ALA A 965 51.33 48.35 -19.42
N ASP A 966 50.33 47.56 -19.77
CA ASP A 966 49.67 47.59 -21.07
C ASP A 966 48.55 48.62 -21.13
N THR A 967 48.26 49.10 -22.34
CA THR A 967 47.36 50.25 -22.55
C THR A 967 46.14 49.95 -23.43
N LYS A 968 45.98 48.68 -23.85
CA LYS A 968 44.91 48.23 -24.75
C LYS A 968 44.43 46.83 -24.37
N PRO A 969 43.15 46.49 -24.62
CA PRO A 969 42.65 45.14 -24.45
C PRO A 969 43.34 44.18 -25.44
N GLY A 970 43.43 42.91 -25.08
CA GLY A 970 44.00 41.81 -25.86
C GLY A 970 45.53 41.77 -25.91
N GLN A 971 46.23 42.71 -25.27
CA GLN A 971 47.70 42.73 -25.25
C GLN A 971 48.27 41.65 -24.33
N ARG A 972 47.74 41.57 -23.11
CA ARG A 972 48.12 40.59 -22.10
C ARG A 972 46.91 39.73 -21.78
N VAL A 973 46.98 38.49 -22.22
CA VAL A 973 45.94 37.48 -22.01
C VAL A 973 46.60 36.25 -21.43
N PHE A 974 46.10 35.81 -20.28
CA PHE A 974 46.66 34.68 -19.54
C PHE A 974 45.58 33.84 -18.89
N ASN A 975 46.01 32.70 -18.38
CA ASN A 975 45.20 31.74 -17.70
C ASN A 975 45.65 31.64 -16.24
N VAL A 976 44.70 31.30 -15.34
CA VAL A 976 45.00 30.99 -13.94
C VAL A 976 44.42 29.63 -13.61
N SER A 977 45.24 28.77 -13.02
CA SER A 977 44.80 27.49 -12.46
C SER A 977 44.97 27.48 -10.94
N ILE A 978 44.07 26.81 -10.23
CA ILE A 978 44.18 26.51 -8.80
C ILE A 978 44.09 24.99 -8.65
N ASN A 979 45.10 24.35 -8.07
CA ASN A 979 45.19 22.87 -7.97
C ASN A 979 44.92 22.18 -9.32
N ASP A 980 45.58 22.64 -10.38
CA ASP A 980 45.41 22.18 -11.77
C ASP A 980 44.05 22.53 -12.43
N ASP A 981 43.04 22.97 -11.67
CA ASP A 981 41.75 23.40 -12.21
C ASP A 981 41.82 24.82 -12.79
N ARG A 982 41.36 24.99 -14.04
CA ARG A 982 41.43 26.27 -14.74
C ARG A 982 40.31 27.22 -14.32
N VAL A 983 40.60 28.11 -13.38
CA VAL A 983 39.64 29.07 -12.82
C VAL A 983 39.49 30.36 -13.63
N LEU A 984 40.51 30.75 -14.41
CA LEU A 984 40.43 31.85 -15.37
C LEU A 984 41.02 31.40 -16.71
N THR A 985 40.24 31.56 -17.78
CA THR A 985 40.65 31.20 -19.15
C THR A 985 40.65 32.44 -20.04
N SER A 986 41.73 32.67 -20.77
CA SER A 986 41.92 33.83 -21.65
C SER A 986 41.59 35.16 -20.96
N PHE A 987 42.04 35.30 -19.72
CA PHE A 987 41.73 36.46 -18.89
C PHE A 987 42.56 37.68 -19.31
N ASP A 988 41.86 38.79 -19.54
CA ASP A 988 42.41 40.09 -19.88
C ASP A 988 42.02 41.09 -18.79
N VAL A 989 42.99 41.46 -17.96
CA VAL A 989 42.81 42.40 -16.84
C VAL A 989 42.35 43.77 -17.32
N PHE A 990 42.85 44.24 -18.48
CA PHE A 990 42.49 45.55 -19.02
C PHE A 990 41.02 45.56 -19.44
N ALA A 991 40.58 44.52 -20.15
CA ALA A 991 39.20 44.41 -20.60
C ALA A 991 38.23 44.24 -19.43
N ASP A 992 38.57 43.40 -18.44
CA ASP A 992 37.73 43.12 -17.27
C ASP A 992 37.62 44.34 -16.33
N ALA A 993 38.72 45.06 -16.10
CA ALA A 993 38.71 46.28 -15.28
C ALA A 993 38.15 47.52 -16.02
N GLY A 994 38.00 47.45 -17.35
CA GLY A 994 37.54 48.55 -18.19
C GLY A 994 38.61 49.60 -18.51
N GLY A 995 39.90 49.31 -18.27
CA GLY A 995 41.02 50.21 -18.56
C GLY A 995 42.29 49.93 -17.75
N ALA A 996 43.37 50.65 -18.08
CA ALA A 996 44.62 50.62 -17.31
C ALA A 996 44.49 51.36 -15.97
N ASN A 997 45.23 50.93 -14.96
CA ASN A 997 45.27 51.48 -13.59
C ASN A 997 43.91 51.46 -12.86
N ILE A 998 43.07 50.47 -13.19
CA ILE A 998 41.81 50.19 -12.51
C ILE A 998 41.98 48.82 -11.80
N ALA A 999 41.71 48.79 -10.50
CA ALA A 999 41.78 47.56 -9.72
C ALA A 999 40.58 46.65 -10.01
N VAL A 1000 40.87 45.35 -10.10
CA VAL A 1000 39.89 44.27 -10.19
C VAL A 1000 40.33 43.08 -9.33
N ASP A 1001 39.40 42.55 -8.52
CA ASP A 1001 39.61 41.39 -7.67
C ASP A 1001 38.86 40.19 -8.26
N GLN A 1002 39.50 39.04 -8.36
CA GLN A 1002 38.87 37.76 -8.70
C GLN A 1002 38.89 36.84 -7.48
N THR A 1003 37.74 36.28 -7.10
CA THR A 1003 37.60 35.44 -5.90
C THR A 1003 37.03 34.08 -6.26
N PHE A 1004 37.67 33.02 -5.78
CA PHE A 1004 37.33 31.62 -6.03
C PHE A 1004 37.11 30.92 -4.71
N GLY A 1005 35.92 30.32 -4.51
CA GLY A 1005 35.61 29.48 -3.35
C GLY A 1005 35.65 27.98 -3.72
N GLY A 1006 35.39 27.13 -2.73
CA GLY A 1006 35.33 25.68 -2.88
C GLY A 1006 36.70 25.00 -2.99
N ILE A 1007 37.80 25.72 -2.75
CA ILE A 1007 39.14 25.20 -2.97
C ILE A 1007 39.50 24.19 -1.88
N VAL A 1008 39.85 22.97 -2.27
CA VAL A 1008 40.26 21.91 -1.35
C VAL A 1008 41.78 21.73 -1.42
N PRO A 1009 42.52 21.76 -0.30
CA PRO A 1009 43.94 21.49 -0.32
C PRO A 1009 44.26 20.05 -0.74
N SER A 1010 45.12 19.88 -1.73
CA SER A 1010 45.67 18.57 -2.11
C SER A 1010 46.91 18.26 -1.29
N SER A 1011 46.87 17.20 -0.48
CA SER A 1011 47.97 16.85 0.45
C SER A 1011 48.40 18.02 1.37
N GLY A 1012 47.42 18.82 1.82
CA GLY A 1012 47.64 20.00 2.66
C GLY A 1012 48.24 21.21 1.94
N LYS A 1013 48.13 21.25 0.60
CA LYS A 1013 48.64 22.34 -0.25
C LYS A 1013 47.57 22.91 -1.17
N VAL A 1014 47.67 24.21 -1.43
CA VAL A 1014 46.95 24.87 -2.53
C VAL A 1014 47.99 25.48 -3.46
N VAL A 1015 47.95 25.10 -4.74
CA VAL A 1015 48.85 25.61 -5.79
C VAL A 1015 48.06 26.54 -6.69
N ILE A 1016 48.61 27.72 -7.00
CA ILE A 1016 48.02 28.68 -7.94
C ILE A 1016 49.03 28.94 -9.04
N ASP A 1017 48.70 28.55 -10.27
CA ASP A 1017 49.56 28.65 -11.45
C ASP A 1017 49.08 29.76 -12.39
N PHE A 1018 50.03 30.55 -12.87
CA PHE A 1018 49.82 31.66 -13.79
C PHE A 1018 50.58 31.42 -15.10
N GLU A 1019 49.85 31.36 -16.21
CA GLU A 1019 50.39 30.95 -17.51
C GLU A 1019 49.85 31.83 -18.66
N GLY A 1020 50.72 32.29 -19.55
CA GLY A 1020 50.31 33.06 -20.73
C GLY A 1020 49.40 32.29 -21.69
N ALA A 1021 48.50 33.00 -22.40
CA ALA A 1021 47.51 32.43 -23.31
C ALA A 1021 47.65 32.95 -24.75
N GLY A 1022 48.87 32.92 -25.31
CA GLY A 1022 49.10 33.20 -26.73
C GLY A 1022 48.81 34.63 -27.20
N SER A 1023 49.12 35.63 -26.37
CA SER A 1023 48.95 37.06 -26.65
C SER A 1023 50.28 37.78 -26.94
N PRO A 1024 50.27 39.02 -27.50
CA PRO A 1024 51.49 39.79 -27.76
C PRO A 1024 52.40 39.96 -26.55
N ASP A 1025 51.82 40.15 -25.36
CA ASP A 1025 52.50 40.01 -24.08
C ASP A 1025 52.13 38.66 -23.43
N PRO A 1026 52.99 37.63 -23.50
CA PRO A 1026 52.70 36.31 -22.95
C PRO A 1026 52.83 36.24 -21.43
N ASN A 1027 53.14 37.34 -20.73
CA ASN A 1027 53.36 37.32 -19.29
C ASN A 1027 52.05 37.36 -18.51
N ALA A 1028 51.76 36.33 -17.71
CA ALA A 1028 50.71 36.41 -16.71
C ALA A 1028 51.12 37.35 -15.57
N LYS A 1029 50.18 37.84 -14.76
CA LYS A 1029 50.45 38.81 -13.67
C LYS A 1029 49.56 38.62 -12.46
N VAL A 1030 49.99 39.08 -11.29
CA VAL A 1030 49.13 39.32 -10.12
C VAL A 1030 49.76 40.34 -9.17
N GLY A 1031 48.94 41.18 -8.52
CA GLY A 1031 49.40 42.17 -7.54
C GLY A 1031 49.46 41.64 -6.11
N ALA A 1032 48.39 40.96 -5.69
CA ALA A 1032 48.27 40.37 -4.36
C ALA A 1032 47.38 39.11 -4.37
N VAL A 1033 47.60 38.22 -3.40
CA VAL A 1033 46.84 36.99 -3.21
C VAL A 1033 46.47 36.83 -1.73
N GLU A 1034 45.19 36.57 -1.46
CA GLU A 1034 44.69 36.16 -0.14
C GLU A 1034 44.17 34.72 -0.25
N LEU A 1035 44.67 33.83 0.60
CA LEU A 1035 44.12 32.48 0.81
C LEU A 1035 43.54 32.43 2.22
N ALA A 1036 42.27 32.07 2.36
CA ALA A 1036 41.61 32.00 3.65
C ALA A 1036 40.71 30.76 3.76
N SER A 1037 40.53 30.22 4.98
CA SER A 1037 39.50 29.21 5.21
C SER A 1037 38.13 29.79 4.81
N GLN A 1038 37.38 29.04 4.02
CA GLN A 1038 36.07 29.44 3.55
C GLN A 1038 35.05 29.19 4.65
N LEU A 1039 34.69 30.29 5.30
CA LEU A 1039 33.60 30.36 6.26
C LEU A 1039 32.59 31.31 5.64
N TYR A 1040 31.47 30.74 5.16
CA TYR A 1040 30.51 31.46 4.33
C TYR A 1040 29.90 32.65 5.06
N GLN A 1041 29.49 33.64 4.26
CA GLN A 1041 28.73 34.79 4.68
C GLN A 1041 27.61 35.05 3.71
N PHE A 1042 26.54 35.65 4.22
CA PHE A 1042 25.30 35.84 3.47
C PHE A 1042 24.82 37.27 3.62
N PRO A 1043 23.92 37.72 2.73
CA PRO A 1043 23.37 39.05 2.81
C PRO A 1043 22.74 39.30 4.19
N ASP A 1044 22.88 40.51 4.72
CA ASP A 1044 22.22 40.96 5.95
C ASP A 1044 20.67 40.83 5.90
N SER A 1045 20.10 40.44 4.75
CA SER A 1045 18.67 40.20 4.57
C SER A 1045 18.16 38.86 5.12
N LEU A 1046 19.04 37.91 5.49
CA LEU A 1046 18.60 36.69 6.19
C LEU A 1046 18.23 37.01 7.65
N ASN A 1047 17.16 36.41 8.15
CA ASN A 1047 16.80 36.48 9.57
C ASN A 1047 17.79 35.68 10.44
N GLU A 1048 17.69 35.81 11.77
CA GLU A 1048 18.60 35.15 12.72
C GLU A 1048 18.65 33.62 12.56
N ILE A 1049 17.51 33.01 12.20
CA ILE A 1049 17.39 31.56 11.98
C ILE A 1049 18.19 31.13 10.74
N GLY A 1050 18.03 31.82 9.61
CA GLY A 1050 18.78 31.56 8.38
C GLY A 1050 20.28 31.76 8.58
N GLN A 1051 20.67 32.82 9.30
CA GLN A 1051 22.08 33.07 9.64
C GLN A 1051 22.69 31.97 10.51
N PHE A 1052 21.92 31.37 11.42
CA PHE A 1052 22.39 30.27 12.25
C PHE A 1052 22.50 28.95 11.48
N LEU A 1053 21.50 28.59 10.65
CA LEU A 1053 21.53 27.42 9.76
C LEU A 1053 22.77 27.42 8.86
N VAL A 1054 23.09 28.59 8.31
CA VAL A 1054 24.29 28.81 7.51
C VAL A 1054 25.56 28.38 8.25
N GLN A 1055 25.71 28.75 9.53
CA GLN A 1055 26.92 28.43 10.28
C GLN A 1055 27.02 26.92 10.54
N LEU A 1056 25.88 26.26 10.77
CA LEU A 1056 25.80 24.81 10.97
C LEU A 1056 26.22 24.08 9.70
N THR A 1057 25.58 24.38 8.58
CA THR A 1057 25.85 23.76 7.27
C THR A 1057 27.28 24.06 6.79
N THR A 1058 27.81 25.26 7.05
CA THR A 1058 29.21 25.62 6.77
C THR A 1058 30.19 24.71 7.50
N LEU A 1059 29.98 24.48 8.80
CA LEU A 1059 30.82 23.59 9.59
C LEU A 1059 30.60 22.13 9.21
N GLY A 1060 29.34 21.74 8.99
CA GLY A 1060 28.90 20.40 8.59
C GLY A 1060 29.44 19.95 7.23
N ALA A 1061 29.71 20.90 6.32
CA ALA A 1061 30.33 20.62 5.03
C ALA A 1061 31.85 20.34 5.12
N GLN A 1062 32.56 20.90 6.10
CA GLN A 1062 34.04 20.82 6.15
C GLN A 1062 34.62 19.39 6.10
N PRO A 1063 34.03 18.38 6.77
CA PRO A 1063 34.51 16.99 6.70
C PRO A 1063 34.54 16.39 5.28
N PHE A 1064 33.75 16.93 4.36
CA PHE A 1064 33.68 16.45 2.98
C PHE A 1064 34.79 17.02 2.08
N ALA A 1065 35.60 17.97 2.57
CA ALA A 1065 36.70 18.56 1.81
C ALA A 1065 37.83 17.55 1.57
N GLY A 1066 37.97 17.10 0.32
CA GLY A 1066 39.04 16.18 -0.10
C GLY A 1066 38.75 14.70 0.18
N ALA A 1067 37.54 14.39 0.65
CA ALA A 1067 37.06 13.02 0.76
C ALA A 1067 36.60 12.54 -0.62
N SER A 1068 37.09 11.39 -1.09
CA SER A 1068 36.58 10.74 -2.30
C SER A 1068 35.20 10.13 -2.01
N GLY A 1069 34.13 10.89 -2.21
CA GLY A 1069 32.76 10.41 -2.08
C GLY A 1069 32.38 9.42 -3.19
N PRO A 1070 31.29 8.66 -3.03
CA PRO A 1070 30.74 7.85 -4.11
C PRO A 1070 30.31 8.73 -5.29
N VAL A 1071 30.41 8.18 -6.49
CA VAL A 1071 29.81 8.80 -7.68
C VAL A 1071 28.31 8.54 -7.63
N PRO A 1072 27.45 9.57 -7.64
CA PRO A 1072 26.00 9.38 -7.60
C PRO A 1072 25.51 8.60 -8.82
N ASP A 1073 24.67 7.60 -8.61
CA ASP A 1073 23.92 6.93 -9.69
C ASP A 1073 22.45 6.87 -9.28
N VAL A 1074 21.68 7.84 -9.78
CA VAL A 1074 20.31 8.06 -9.33
C VAL A 1074 19.34 7.53 -10.36
N ARG A 1075 18.53 6.55 -9.95
CA ARG A 1075 17.40 6.06 -10.74
C ARG A 1075 16.11 6.61 -10.17
N VAL A 1076 15.26 7.13 -11.05
CA VAL A 1076 13.93 7.66 -10.72
C VAL A 1076 12.94 7.08 -11.72
N ASP A 1077 12.17 6.06 -11.34
CA ASP A 1077 11.36 5.28 -12.28
C ASP A 1077 9.91 5.15 -11.83
N ALA A 1078 8.96 5.45 -12.72
CA ALA A 1078 7.53 5.25 -12.51
C ALA A 1078 6.96 5.87 -11.21
N ASN A 1079 7.57 6.93 -10.68
CA ASN A 1079 7.04 7.63 -9.51
C ASN A 1079 5.87 8.53 -9.91
N HIS A 1080 4.90 8.67 -9.02
CA HIS A 1080 3.78 9.58 -9.17
C HIS A 1080 3.81 10.60 -8.03
N MET A 1081 4.10 11.85 -8.38
CA MET A 1081 4.22 12.95 -7.44
C MET A 1081 3.19 14.02 -7.80
N SER A 1082 2.18 14.13 -6.95
CA SER A 1082 1.14 15.15 -6.95
C SER A 1082 1.22 15.99 -5.67
N GLY A 1083 0.46 17.08 -5.57
CA GLY A 1083 0.43 17.91 -4.35
C GLY A 1083 1.63 18.82 -4.09
N LEU A 1084 2.65 18.77 -4.96
CA LEU A 1084 3.89 19.52 -4.80
C LEU A 1084 3.69 21.04 -4.87
N ASP A 1085 4.30 21.79 -3.96
CA ASP A 1085 4.46 23.25 -4.01
C ASP A 1085 5.92 23.70 -4.20
N ALA A 1086 6.86 22.76 -4.15
CA ALA A 1086 8.26 22.89 -4.52
C ALA A 1086 8.65 21.86 -5.61
N ALA A 1087 9.96 21.67 -5.84
CA ALA A 1087 10.44 20.71 -6.85
C ALA A 1087 10.08 19.26 -6.47
N GLY A 1088 9.59 18.48 -7.44
CA GLY A 1088 9.33 17.05 -7.23
C GLY A 1088 10.60 16.21 -7.19
N LEU A 1089 11.61 16.60 -7.95
CA LEU A 1089 12.95 16.01 -7.89
C LEU A 1089 13.99 17.13 -7.89
N LEU A 1090 14.87 17.09 -6.89
CA LEU A 1090 15.98 18.01 -6.74
C LEU A 1090 17.27 17.21 -6.57
N MET A 1091 18.25 17.45 -7.44
CA MET A 1091 19.56 16.82 -7.34
C MET A 1091 20.67 17.83 -7.61
N PHE A 1092 21.54 18.01 -6.63
CA PHE A 1092 22.79 18.76 -6.77
C PHE A 1092 23.98 17.83 -6.62
N SER A 1093 24.85 17.76 -7.63
CA SER A 1093 26.07 16.97 -7.57
C SER A 1093 27.28 17.82 -7.15
N SER A 1094 28.31 17.12 -6.67
CA SER A 1094 29.61 17.71 -6.34
C SER A 1094 30.21 18.52 -7.51
N PRO A 1095 30.91 19.63 -7.23
CA PRO A 1095 31.65 20.39 -8.24
C PRO A 1095 32.88 19.63 -8.75
N ASP A 1096 33.35 18.62 -8.01
CA ASP A 1096 34.48 17.78 -8.42
C ASP A 1096 34.09 16.97 -9.67
N PRO A 1097 34.77 17.16 -10.81
CA PRO A 1097 34.52 16.40 -12.04
C PRO A 1097 34.60 14.87 -11.86
N ALA A 1098 35.35 14.38 -10.87
CA ALA A 1098 35.45 12.97 -10.55
C ALA A 1098 34.20 12.40 -9.86
N MET A 1099 33.36 13.26 -9.26
CA MET A 1099 32.16 12.88 -8.50
C MET A 1099 30.84 13.21 -9.23
N GLN A 1100 30.92 13.57 -10.51
CA GLN A 1100 29.73 13.86 -11.32
C GLN A 1100 29.10 12.57 -11.83
N GLY A 1101 27.89 12.30 -11.31
CA GLY A 1101 27.17 11.05 -11.45
C GLY A 1101 26.31 10.86 -12.69
N SER A 1102 25.52 9.79 -12.70
CA SER A 1102 24.44 9.56 -13.66
C SER A 1102 23.07 9.75 -13.01
N VAL A 1103 22.11 10.18 -13.82
CA VAL A 1103 20.69 10.19 -13.46
C VAL A 1103 19.86 9.61 -14.59
N THR A 1104 18.97 8.68 -14.24
CA THR A 1104 17.99 8.10 -15.15
C THR A 1104 16.59 8.33 -14.62
N MET A 1105 15.77 9.02 -15.40
CA MET A 1105 14.37 9.30 -15.13
C MET A 1105 13.49 8.68 -16.20
N ASN A 1106 12.65 7.72 -15.83
CA ASN A 1106 11.76 7.05 -16.75
C ASN A 1106 10.32 7.00 -16.22
N GLY A 1107 9.35 7.34 -17.07
CA GLY A 1107 7.92 7.08 -16.78
C GLY A 1107 7.34 7.80 -15.57
N ASN A 1108 7.98 8.85 -15.04
CA ASN A 1108 7.49 9.55 -13.86
C ASN A 1108 6.38 10.54 -14.21
N LEU A 1109 5.42 10.71 -13.31
CA LEU A 1109 4.45 11.80 -13.35
C LEU A 1109 4.76 12.75 -12.19
N VAL A 1110 5.12 14.00 -12.49
CA VAL A 1110 5.45 15.03 -11.50
C VAL A 1110 4.61 16.26 -11.78
N ARG A 1111 3.77 16.65 -10.81
CA ARG A 1111 2.88 17.81 -10.92
C ARG A 1111 3.17 18.80 -9.81
N VAL A 1112 3.60 20.00 -10.18
CA VAL A 1112 3.80 21.12 -9.25
C VAL A 1112 2.64 22.11 -9.40
N ALA A 1113 1.98 22.42 -8.28
CA ALA A 1113 0.93 23.43 -8.18
C ALA A 1113 1.52 24.86 -8.27
N ALA A 1114 0.67 25.87 -8.49
CA ALA A 1114 1.15 27.25 -8.50
C ALA A 1114 1.79 27.60 -7.14
N ALA A 1115 3.09 27.93 -7.16
CA ALA A 1115 3.91 28.12 -5.96
C ALA A 1115 3.28 29.09 -4.95
N ARG A 1116 3.41 28.78 -3.66
CA ARG A 1116 2.95 29.64 -2.56
C ARG A 1116 4.03 30.70 -2.23
N GLY A 1117 3.80 31.95 -2.67
CA GLY A 1117 4.39 33.14 -2.02
C GLY A 1117 5.64 33.78 -2.65
N GLU A 1118 5.87 35.04 -2.29
CA GLU A 1118 6.98 35.89 -2.69
C GLU A 1118 8.22 35.60 -1.81
N GLY A 1119 9.26 34.97 -2.37
CA GLY A 1119 10.52 34.70 -1.65
C GLY A 1119 11.31 33.46 -2.11
N THR A 1120 10.71 32.60 -2.94
CA THR A 1120 11.28 31.30 -3.32
C THR A 1120 12.41 31.43 -4.35
N PHE A 1121 13.53 30.76 -4.11
CA PHE A 1121 14.64 30.70 -5.06
C PHE A 1121 14.22 29.99 -6.35
N PHE A 1122 14.67 30.46 -7.52
CA PHE A 1122 14.10 30.03 -8.81
C PHE A 1122 14.19 28.52 -9.10
N PHE A 1123 15.12 27.79 -8.47
CA PHE A 1123 15.24 26.34 -8.58
C PHE A 1123 14.01 25.60 -8.04
N PHE A 1124 13.40 26.10 -6.97
CA PHE A 1124 12.21 25.51 -6.36
C PHE A 1124 10.93 25.76 -7.18
N LEU A 1125 10.99 26.68 -8.15
CA LEU A 1125 9.93 26.88 -9.12
C LEU A 1125 9.99 25.87 -10.28
N ALA A 1126 10.98 24.98 -10.30
CA ALA A 1126 11.12 23.94 -11.32
C ALA A 1126 10.41 22.63 -10.90
N THR A 1127 9.69 21.96 -11.81
CA THR A 1127 9.15 20.61 -11.54
C THR A 1127 10.27 19.60 -11.28
N THR A 1128 11.39 19.75 -11.98
CA THR A 1128 12.58 18.91 -11.83
C THR A 1128 13.83 19.74 -12.03
N CYS A 1129 14.80 19.60 -11.11
CA CYS A 1129 16.08 20.31 -11.13
C CYS A 1129 17.23 19.31 -10.96
N LEU A 1130 18.06 19.17 -11.99
CA LEU A 1130 19.23 18.28 -12.02
C LEU A 1130 20.48 19.09 -12.36
N LEU A 1131 21.37 19.29 -11.37
CA LEU A 1131 22.58 20.09 -11.54
C LEU A 1131 23.83 19.23 -11.37
N GLY A 1132 24.72 19.32 -12.36
CA GLY A 1132 26.00 18.66 -12.44
C GLY A 1132 26.05 17.15 -12.75
N PRO A 1133 24.97 16.44 -13.17
CA PRO A 1133 25.17 15.08 -13.65
C PRO A 1133 26.07 15.07 -14.89
N LYS A 1134 26.89 14.03 -14.99
CA LYS A 1134 27.74 13.74 -16.15
C LYS A 1134 26.94 13.07 -17.26
N ILE A 1135 25.98 12.22 -16.87
CA ILE A 1135 25.07 11.52 -17.77
C ILE A 1135 23.65 11.74 -17.28
N ALA A 1136 22.73 12.14 -18.16
CA ALA A 1136 21.32 12.32 -17.83
C ALA A 1136 20.44 11.67 -18.89
N THR A 1137 19.64 10.68 -18.50
CA THR A 1137 18.62 10.07 -19.36
C THR A 1137 17.25 10.40 -18.80
N VAL A 1138 16.46 11.18 -19.52
CA VAL A 1138 15.13 11.63 -19.09
C VAL A 1138 14.13 11.28 -20.20
N THR A 1139 13.35 10.22 -19.99
CA THR A 1139 12.46 9.68 -21.02
C THR A 1139 11.07 9.32 -20.52
N GLY A 1140 10.04 9.56 -21.33
CA GLY A 1140 8.67 9.11 -21.02
C GLY A 1140 8.03 9.76 -19.79
N ASN A 1141 8.56 10.86 -19.27
CA ASN A 1141 8.03 11.52 -18.07
C ASN A 1141 6.94 12.54 -18.41
N GLN A 1142 6.03 12.80 -17.47
CA GLN A 1142 5.10 13.93 -17.49
C GLN A 1142 5.50 14.91 -16.39
N LEU A 1143 6.14 16.03 -16.76
CA LEU A 1143 6.60 17.07 -15.84
C LEU A 1143 5.73 18.31 -16.03
N LEU A 1144 4.78 18.51 -15.12
CA LEU A 1144 3.69 19.44 -15.29
C LEU A 1144 3.79 20.56 -14.25
N ASN A 1145 4.24 21.74 -14.69
CA ASN A 1145 4.19 22.95 -13.89
C ASN A 1145 2.88 23.71 -14.18
N ALA A 1146 2.07 23.93 -13.13
CA ALA A 1146 0.84 24.71 -13.24
C ALA A 1146 1.10 26.22 -13.46
N ASN A 1147 2.29 26.72 -13.09
CA ASN A 1147 2.72 28.07 -13.42
C ASN A 1147 3.42 28.06 -14.78
N LEU A 1148 2.71 28.44 -15.85
CA LEU A 1148 3.23 28.48 -17.23
C LEU A 1148 4.42 29.44 -17.41
N GLU A 1149 4.59 30.43 -16.51
CA GLU A 1149 5.77 31.31 -16.52
C GLU A 1149 6.96 30.71 -15.76
N GLY A 1150 6.72 29.69 -14.93
CA GLY A 1150 7.71 28.93 -14.17
C GLY A 1150 8.48 27.90 -15.01
N LEU A 1151 9.51 27.30 -14.41
CA LEU A 1151 10.33 26.29 -15.09
C LEU A 1151 9.66 24.91 -15.02
N GLY A 1152 9.49 24.22 -16.14
CA GLY A 1152 9.08 22.82 -16.18
C GLY A 1152 10.24 21.88 -15.88
N LEU A 1153 11.36 22.02 -16.61
CA LEU A 1153 12.52 21.14 -16.48
C LEU A 1153 13.83 21.93 -16.57
N LEU A 1154 14.71 21.74 -15.58
CA LEU A 1154 16.05 22.31 -15.53
C LEU A 1154 17.10 21.21 -15.45
N ILE A 1155 17.96 21.11 -16.46
CA ILE A 1155 19.11 20.20 -16.48
C ILE A 1155 20.36 20.99 -16.85
N ALA A 1156 21.30 21.09 -15.91
CA ALA A 1156 22.62 21.68 -16.13
C ALA A 1156 23.68 20.57 -16.08
N MET A 1157 24.18 20.18 -17.25
CA MET A 1157 25.22 19.14 -17.36
C MET A 1157 26.56 19.68 -16.89
N ALA A 1158 27.36 18.81 -16.29
CA ALA A 1158 28.69 19.18 -15.84
C ALA A 1158 29.68 19.53 -16.97
N ASP A 1159 29.61 18.81 -18.09
CA ASP A 1159 30.38 19.12 -19.30
C ASP A 1159 29.45 19.76 -20.34
N PRO A 1160 29.43 21.11 -20.44
CA PRO A 1160 28.58 21.81 -21.40
C PRO A 1160 29.09 21.70 -22.85
N GLN A 1161 30.34 21.31 -23.07
CA GLN A 1161 30.95 21.19 -24.40
C GLN A 1161 30.63 19.83 -25.03
N SER A 1162 30.55 18.77 -24.24
CA SER A 1162 30.20 17.42 -24.70
C SER A 1162 29.14 16.74 -23.81
N PRO A 1163 27.91 17.29 -23.75
CA PRO A 1163 26.88 16.78 -22.85
C PRO A 1163 26.43 15.37 -23.24
N LYS A 1164 26.49 14.44 -22.29
CA LYS A 1164 25.97 13.07 -22.44
C LYS A 1164 24.54 12.97 -21.91
N ALA A 1165 23.63 13.68 -22.56
CA ALA A 1165 22.23 13.72 -22.18
C ALA A 1165 21.33 13.09 -23.27
N ALA A 1166 20.24 12.45 -22.84
CA ALA A 1166 19.17 11.96 -23.70
C ALA A 1166 17.82 12.38 -23.10
N ILE A 1167 17.12 13.31 -23.75
CA ILE A 1167 15.87 13.91 -23.25
C ILE A 1167 14.78 13.75 -24.31
N THR A 1168 13.96 12.70 -24.20
CA THR A 1168 13.05 12.28 -25.28
C THR A 1168 11.70 11.75 -24.79
N GLY A 1169 10.63 12.00 -25.53
CA GLY A 1169 9.32 11.41 -25.26
C GLY A 1169 8.68 11.88 -23.94
N ASN A 1170 9.10 13.03 -23.41
CA ASN A 1170 8.50 13.62 -22.22
C ASN A 1170 7.36 14.57 -22.61
N VAL A 1171 6.44 14.79 -21.68
CA VAL A 1171 5.45 15.87 -21.69
C VAL A 1171 5.89 16.90 -20.68
N LEU A 1172 6.19 18.12 -21.13
CA LEU A 1172 6.70 19.21 -20.28
C LEU A 1172 5.72 20.38 -20.37
N SER A 1173 5.28 20.90 -19.22
CA SER A 1173 4.48 22.13 -19.12
C SER A 1173 5.32 23.22 -18.45
N GLY A 1174 5.36 24.41 -19.05
CA GLY A 1174 6.19 25.53 -18.59
C GLY A 1174 7.54 25.65 -19.31
N ARG A 1175 8.41 26.56 -18.86
CA ARG A 1175 9.68 26.88 -19.53
C ARG A 1175 10.75 25.82 -19.24
N CYS A 1176 11.51 25.36 -20.24
CA CYS A 1176 12.59 24.39 -20.03
C CYS A 1176 13.98 25.03 -20.22
N VAL A 1177 14.94 24.62 -19.39
CA VAL A 1177 16.37 24.94 -19.53
C VAL A 1177 17.14 23.63 -19.65
N LEU A 1178 17.55 23.30 -20.87
CA LEU A 1178 18.14 22.01 -21.23
C LEU A 1178 19.57 22.21 -21.75
N PRO A 1179 20.46 21.20 -21.64
CA PRO A 1179 21.82 21.29 -22.17
C PRO A 1179 21.84 21.46 -23.69
N ALA A 1180 22.92 22.00 -24.24
CA ALA A 1180 23.09 22.11 -25.69
C ALA A 1180 23.12 20.73 -26.38
N ARG A 1181 22.55 20.59 -27.58
CA ARG A 1181 22.57 19.34 -28.36
C ARG A 1181 23.67 19.42 -29.43
N ASN A 1182 24.78 18.69 -29.22
CA ASN A 1182 25.98 18.81 -30.06
C ASN A 1182 26.00 17.74 -31.18
N LEU A 1183 25.13 17.88 -32.19
CA LEU A 1183 24.98 16.90 -33.30
C LEU A 1183 25.69 17.29 -34.61
N GLY A 1184 26.41 18.42 -34.63
CA GLY A 1184 27.00 18.97 -35.85
C GLY A 1184 25.97 19.44 -36.89
N ASN A 1185 26.43 19.95 -38.04
CA ASN A 1185 25.56 20.50 -39.09
C ASN A 1185 24.77 19.46 -39.90
N ALA A 1186 24.85 18.17 -39.52
CA ALA A 1186 24.26 17.06 -40.27
C ALA A 1186 22.74 16.90 -40.02
N VAL A 1187 22.20 17.45 -38.92
CA VAL A 1187 20.77 17.38 -38.57
C VAL A 1187 20.15 18.78 -38.65
N PRO A 1188 19.16 19.01 -39.53
CA PRO A 1188 18.55 20.33 -39.70
C PRO A 1188 17.61 20.70 -38.54
N PRO A 1189 17.51 22.00 -38.16
CA PRO A 1189 16.45 22.48 -37.27
C PRO A 1189 15.04 22.23 -37.85
N PRO A 1190 14.03 21.93 -37.03
CA PRO A 1190 14.07 21.81 -35.57
C PRO A 1190 14.46 20.40 -35.06
N MET A 1191 14.75 19.43 -35.95
CA MET A 1191 15.05 18.03 -35.56
C MET A 1191 16.32 17.89 -34.70
N ASN A 1192 17.13 18.94 -34.63
CA ASN A 1192 18.33 19.04 -33.80
C ASN A 1192 18.07 19.65 -32.39
N SER A 1193 16.84 20.03 -32.03
CA SER A 1193 16.50 20.54 -30.69
C SER A 1193 15.94 19.45 -29.78
N TRP A 1194 15.99 19.66 -28.46
CA TRP A 1194 15.29 18.80 -27.50
C TRP A 1194 13.78 19.00 -27.55
N GLU A 1195 13.34 20.22 -27.87
CA GLU A 1195 11.92 20.58 -27.98
C GLU A 1195 11.21 19.72 -29.01
N PHE A 1196 11.84 19.43 -30.16
CA PHE A 1196 11.26 18.56 -31.18
C PHE A 1196 11.04 17.11 -30.72
N MET A 1197 11.82 16.65 -29.74
CA MET A 1197 11.78 15.27 -29.23
C MET A 1197 10.80 15.09 -28.07
N ASN A 1198 10.12 16.16 -27.62
CA ASN A 1198 9.24 16.18 -26.47
C ASN A 1198 7.93 16.91 -26.80
N THR A 1199 6.89 16.69 -26.00
CA THR A 1199 5.65 17.47 -26.08
C THR A 1199 5.75 18.63 -25.10
N LEU A 1200 5.60 19.87 -25.59
CA LEU A 1200 5.66 21.08 -24.78
C LEU A 1200 4.28 21.75 -24.72
N PHE A 1201 3.87 22.18 -23.53
CA PHE A 1201 2.62 22.92 -23.28
C PHE A 1201 2.86 24.31 -22.69
#